data_AF-A0A9D3NCX7-F1
#
_entry.id   AF-A0A9D3NCX7-F1
#
_cell.length_a   1.000
_cell.length_b   1.000
_cell.length_c   1.000
_cell.angle_alpha   90.00
_cell.angle_beta   90.00
_cell.angle_gamma   90.00
#
_symmetry.space_group_name_H-M   'P 1'
#
loop_
_entity.id
_entity.type
_entity.pdbx_description
1 polymer ?
#
loop_
_entity_poly.entity_id
_entity_poly.type
_entity_poly.pdbx_seq_one_letter_code
_entity_poly.pdbx_strand_id
1 'polypeptide(L)'
;MCEIPSSVLRKALESGQNMDTETYKIFNDSVHGHIKMHPLLVKIIDTPEFQRLRNIKQLGGGYFVFPGASHNRFEHSIGVAHLAGELVRSLRAQESTITDKDELCVQIAGLCHDLGHGPFSHAFEIFMKEAKPDLKWGHEKASVEMFERLITNNQKDGKMIEEIMKGYGFNNQDIVFIEELIYGTNPPTKRSEQLQALDSKWPYKGRQKEKSYLYEIVANKNTGIDVDKMDYFSRDCLHLGMKSNFSHERYMNFARVCTIKDDKDPNINGQKMICMRDKEALNMYEIFHVRYLLHHNAYHHRVTKAVEWMIIDAFLEAEKEDFKLDGKKISETVSDLSIYMKLTDNILDKIKRETQKAKKIIEKIERRELYRFVGGTVFKAEEKLQEWKKKLKECFKNPDYPEKDFRVIEININYGQNEKNPIDSLWFYRKDDVKKGIKLNEDEVSYIKPAIFQETKSFRLRKASGSGQNMAKRKYKALESGQDMATETYKIFNDSVHGHIEMHPLLVKIIDTPEFQRLRNIKQLGGGYFVFPGASHNRFEHSIGVAHLAGELVRSLKAQGNNITDKDELCIQIAGLCHDLGHGPFSHVFEVFMKKANPGLKWTHEEASVKMFESLISKIEHNLNKSDITFIKNLIYRKGNFQSEDYSEEEREDNQRRKDNPYLFQIVANEDTGIDVDKMDYFSRDCLHLGMKSNFSHERFVMFARVCTSEGKKQICMRDKESLNMYELFHVRYLLHCNAYKHRVKVAIETMIVDALLAADTDVRKISEEATSPEKLLTLTDDILEDTNLPQNAKDIINRIKKRDLYSFLGSKIFKPGNLKGCDTDKEQEEAVKSWLKDIYRQDLPETDFRVRPVKMDYGKNNEDPIKSLRFYSKHDQENAEPLKENMVSSIMPETFQETKVMLFHIKMPTPNLSKDEIDEFWKIIAKNRKNEHEIPHSKKAKGKLK
;
A
#
# COMPACT_ATOMS: atom_id res chain seq x y z
N MET A 1 18.85 -10.59 -20.77
CA MET A 1 18.49 -11.90 -21.35
C MET A 1 19.54 -12.90 -20.89
N CYS A 2 19.23 -13.75 -19.92
CA CYS A 2 20.09 -14.88 -19.55
C CYS A 2 19.40 -16.16 -20.00
N GLU A 3 20.14 -17.01 -20.72
CA GLU A 3 19.68 -18.30 -21.22
C GLU A 3 19.29 -19.24 -20.06
N ILE A 4 18.17 -19.94 -20.25
CA ILE A 4 17.67 -20.96 -19.33
C ILE A 4 18.67 -22.13 -19.34
N PRO A 5 19.12 -22.66 -18.18
CA PRO A 5 20.01 -23.83 -18.16
C PRO A 5 19.31 -25.05 -18.78
N SER A 6 19.77 -25.50 -19.95
CA SER A 6 19.18 -26.61 -20.72
C SER A 6 19.28 -27.97 -20.04
N SER A 7 20.01 -28.08 -18.93
CA SER A 7 20.25 -29.34 -18.20
C SER A 7 19.05 -29.81 -17.39
N VAL A 8 18.21 -28.91 -16.89
CA VAL A 8 16.99 -29.25 -16.12
C VAL A 8 15.86 -29.69 -17.05
N LEU A 9 15.71 -28.99 -18.19
CA LEU A 9 14.72 -29.33 -19.22
C LEU A 9 15.00 -30.69 -19.89
N ARG A 10 16.27 -31.06 -20.11
CA ARG A 10 16.62 -32.37 -20.69
C ARG A 10 16.34 -33.55 -19.76
N LYS A 11 16.67 -33.42 -18.46
CA LYS A 11 16.40 -34.51 -17.50
C LYS A 11 14.90 -34.71 -17.22
N ALA A 12 14.09 -33.66 -17.32
CA ALA A 12 12.63 -33.76 -17.20
C ALA A 12 11.98 -34.42 -18.43
N LEU A 13 12.53 -34.20 -19.63
CA LEU A 13 12.07 -34.87 -20.86
C LEU A 13 12.42 -36.36 -20.89
N GLU A 14 13.50 -36.78 -20.20
CA GLU A 14 13.94 -38.18 -20.13
C GLU A 14 13.24 -39.00 -19.03
N SER A 15 12.62 -38.36 -18.02
CA SER A 15 12.06 -39.06 -16.85
C SER A 15 10.55 -39.36 -16.90
N GLY A 16 9.83 -38.91 -17.93
CA GLY A 16 8.39 -39.19 -18.09
C GLY A 16 7.49 -38.69 -16.95
N GLN A 17 8.02 -37.88 -16.03
CA GLN A 17 7.23 -37.21 -15.00
C GLN A 17 6.67 -35.92 -15.59
N ASN A 18 5.35 -35.85 -15.75
CA ASN A 18 4.62 -34.58 -15.90
C ASN A 18 4.83 -33.75 -14.62
N MET A 19 5.95 -33.05 -14.52
CA MET A 19 5.95 -31.80 -13.79
C MET A 19 5.30 -30.79 -14.72
N ASP A 20 4.10 -30.36 -14.37
CA ASP A 20 3.43 -29.23 -15.02
C ASP A 20 4.46 -28.13 -15.27
N THR A 21 4.46 -27.59 -16.49
CA THR A 21 5.26 -26.44 -16.88
C THR A 21 4.75 -25.20 -16.15
N GLU A 22 4.88 -25.17 -14.82
CA GLU A 22 4.48 -24.03 -14.00
C GLU A 22 5.48 -22.90 -14.26
N THR A 23 5.01 -21.89 -14.99
CA THR A 23 5.80 -20.71 -15.30
C THR A 23 5.95 -19.81 -14.08
N TYR A 24 7.12 -19.20 -13.91
CA TYR A 24 7.34 -18.14 -12.93
C TYR A 24 6.29 -17.02 -13.06
N LYS A 25 5.88 -16.45 -11.92
CA LYS A 25 4.96 -15.30 -11.87
C LYS A 25 5.74 -14.02 -11.69
N ILE A 26 5.27 -12.94 -12.31
CA ILE A 26 5.87 -11.60 -12.16
C ILE A 26 4.92 -10.77 -11.29
N PHE A 27 5.44 -10.19 -10.22
CA PHE A 27 4.79 -9.17 -9.41
C PHE A 27 5.41 -7.81 -9.73
N ASN A 28 4.61 -6.75 -9.76
CA ASN A 28 5.14 -5.39 -9.83
C ASN A 28 5.07 -4.77 -8.43
N ASP A 29 6.24 -4.44 -7.89
CA ASP A 29 6.45 -3.85 -6.57
C ASP A 29 6.96 -2.41 -6.71
N SER A 30 6.52 -1.52 -5.81
CA SER A 30 6.85 -0.08 -5.87
C SER A 30 8.33 0.24 -5.57
N VAL A 31 9.03 -0.65 -4.87
CA VAL A 31 10.44 -0.51 -4.48
C VAL A 31 11.34 -1.23 -5.47
N HIS A 32 11.05 -2.51 -5.76
CA HIS A 32 11.94 -3.39 -6.53
C HIS A 32 11.52 -3.58 -8.00
N GLY A 33 10.40 -2.98 -8.42
CA GLY A 33 9.87 -3.14 -9.78
C GLY A 33 9.39 -4.56 -10.06
N HIS A 34 9.85 -5.17 -11.16
CA HIS A 34 9.37 -6.48 -11.60
C HIS A 34 10.06 -7.63 -10.85
N ILE A 35 9.38 -8.18 -9.85
CA ILE A 35 9.84 -9.32 -9.06
C ILE A 35 9.40 -10.63 -9.73
N LYS A 36 10.38 -11.46 -10.12
CA LYS A 36 10.14 -12.82 -10.63
C LYS A 36 10.09 -13.83 -9.48
N MET A 37 8.95 -14.50 -9.31
CA MET A 37 8.66 -15.41 -8.20
C MET A 37 8.49 -16.86 -8.67
N HIS A 38 9.15 -17.79 -7.98
CA HIS A 38 9.08 -19.22 -8.27
C HIS A 38 7.67 -19.78 -8.00
N PRO A 39 7.15 -20.75 -8.80
CA PRO A 39 5.81 -21.30 -8.61
C PRO A 39 5.51 -21.79 -7.19
N LEU A 40 6.47 -22.47 -6.54
CA LEU A 40 6.35 -22.89 -5.14
C LEU A 40 6.08 -21.71 -4.18
N LEU A 41 6.80 -20.59 -4.35
CA LEU A 41 6.59 -19.38 -3.55
C LEU A 41 5.21 -18.78 -3.84
N VAL A 42 4.75 -18.81 -5.09
CA VAL A 42 3.39 -18.36 -5.44
C VAL A 42 2.32 -19.20 -4.74
N LYS A 43 2.50 -20.52 -4.64
CA LYS A 43 1.57 -21.40 -3.92
C LYS A 43 1.49 -21.07 -2.42
N ILE A 44 2.62 -20.70 -1.81
CA ILE A 44 2.70 -20.22 -0.42
C ILE A 44 2.03 -18.84 -0.28
N ILE A 45 2.30 -17.92 -1.20
CA ILE A 45 1.69 -16.57 -1.22
C ILE A 45 0.17 -16.67 -1.29
N ASP A 46 -0.35 -17.58 -2.12
CA ASP A 46 -1.78 -17.74 -2.38
C ASP A 46 -2.48 -18.59 -1.27
N THR A 47 -2.02 -18.49 -0.02
CA THR A 47 -2.64 -19.13 1.17
C THR A 47 -3.29 -18.09 2.09
N PRO A 48 -4.36 -18.44 2.84
CA PRO A 48 -4.99 -17.51 3.77
C PRO A 48 -4.04 -16.94 4.85
N GLU A 49 -3.08 -17.72 5.31
CA GLU A 49 -2.08 -17.35 6.33
C GLU A 49 -1.16 -16.25 5.82
N PHE A 50 -0.73 -16.33 4.54
CA PHE A 50 0.09 -15.29 3.94
C PHE A 50 -0.75 -14.07 3.51
N GLN A 51 -1.94 -14.30 2.92
CA GLN A 51 -2.85 -13.21 2.53
C GLN A 51 -3.31 -12.37 3.74
N ARG A 52 -3.32 -12.93 4.96
CA ARG A 52 -3.58 -12.20 6.21
C ARG A 52 -2.72 -10.95 6.37
N LEU A 53 -1.46 -10.99 5.93
CA LEU A 53 -0.50 -9.89 6.08
C LEU A 53 -0.93 -8.61 5.33
N ARG A 54 -1.91 -8.70 4.42
CA ARG A 54 -2.53 -7.56 3.74
C ARG A 54 -3.27 -6.61 4.66
N ASN A 55 -3.69 -7.12 5.81
CA ASN A 55 -4.52 -6.41 6.79
C ASN A 55 -3.72 -6.07 8.06
N ILE A 56 -2.38 -6.02 7.97
CA ILE A 56 -1.49 -5.67 9.07
C ILE A 56 -0.51 -4.60 8.59
N LYS A 57 -0.71 -3.37 9.06
CA LYS A 57 0.14 -2.22 8.71
C LYS A 57 1.57 -2.43 9.18
N GLN A 58 2.53 -2.14 8.31
CA GLN A 58 3.97 -2.26 8.61
C GLN A 58 4.35 -1.41 9.83
N LEU A 59 3.90 -0.15 9.82
CA LEU A 59 4.24 0.84 10.84
C LEU A 59 3.15 1.04 11.91
N GLY A 60 2.10 0.20 11.90
CA GLY A 60 1.00 0.26 12.88
C GLY A 60 0.44 1.67 13.06
N GLY A 61 0.62 2.24 14.26
CA GLY A 61 0.17 3.61 14.59
C GLY A 61 0.83 4.73 13.77
N GLY A 62 1.93 4.44 13.07
CA GLY A 62 2.65 5.39 12.23
C GLY A 62 1.80 5.93 11.07
N TYR A 63 0.90 5.09 10.51
CA TYR A 63 0.00 5.48 9.42
C TYR A 63 -0.92 6.66 9.78
N PHE A 64 -1.27 6.79 11.05
CA PHE A 64 -2.09 7.89 11.52
C PHE A 64 -1.34 9.24 11.49
N VAL A 65 -0.01 9.23 11.48
CA VAL A 65 0.85 10.42 11.43
C VAL A 65 1.33 10.69 10.02
N PHE A 66 1.83 9.65 9.35
CA PHE A 66 2.39 9.71 8.01
C PHE A 66 1.37 9.14 7.03
N PRO A 67 0.64 9.99 6.28
CA PRO A 67 -0.43 9.53 5.38
C PRO A 67 0.06 8.54 4.31
N GLY A 68 1.30 8.66 3.85
CA GLY A 68 1.86 7.72 2.87
C GLY A 68 2.21 6.33 3.43
N ALA A 69 2.28 6.15 4.76
CA ALA A 69 2.63 4.88 5.41
C ALA A 69 1.47 3.87 5.45
N SER A 70 0.78 3.67 4.32
CA SER A 70 -0.36 2.77 4.16
C SER A 70 0.02 1.32 3.87
N HIS A 71 1.32 1.06 3.66
CA HIS A 71 1.87 -0.25 3.36
C HIS A 71 1.76 -1.25 4.51
N ASN A 72 1.72 -2.53 4.13
CA ASN A 72 1.41 -3.67 4.98
C ASN A 72 2.56 -4.68 4.94
N ARG A 73 2.55 -5.63 5.88
CA ARG A 73 3.56 -6.69 6.01
C ARG A 73 3.63 -7.60 4.78
N PHE A 74 2.56 -7.68 3.98
CA PHE A 74 2.46 -8.50 2.77
C PHE A 74 3.48 -8.12 1.70
N GLU A 75 3.47 -6.86 1.25
CA GLU A 75 4.38 -6.38 0.22
C GLU A 75 5.84 -6.34 0.70
N HIS A 76 6.07 -6.05 1.98
CA HIS A 76 7.38 -6.18 2.61
C HIS A 76 7.91 -7.63 2.53
N SER A 77 7.12 -8.62 2.92
CA SER A 77 7.51 -10.04 2.87
C SER A 77 7.88 -10.51 1.46
N ILE A 78 7.17 -10.02 0.43
CA ILE A 78 7.51 -10.30 -0.98
C ILE A 78 8.86 -9.68 -1.35
N GLY A 79 9.12 -8.44 -0.92
CA GLY A 79 10.39 -7.76 -1.14
C GLY A 79 11.56 -8.43 -0.43
N VAL A 80 11.39 -8.88 0.81
CA VAL A 80 12.41 -9.64 1.56
C VAL A 80 12.73 -10.97 0.84
N ALA A 81 11.71 -11.70 0.36
CA ALA A 81 11.94 -12.92 -0.43
C ALA A 81 12.70 -12.66 -1.74
N HIS A 82 12.44 -11.52 -2.39
CA HIS A 82 13.16 -11.10 -3.58
C HIS A 82 14.64 -10.83 -3.29
N LEU A 83 14.93 -9.95 -2.33
CA LEU A 83 16.29 -9.58 -1.94
C LEU A 83 17.07 -10.77 -1.38
N ALA A 84 16.42 -11.67 -0.64
CA ALA A 84 17.01 -12.92 -0.17
C ALA A 84 17.48 -13.78 -1.35
N GLY A 85 16.66 -13.93 -2.39
CA GLY A 85 17.03 -14.65 -3.61
C GLY A 85 18.15 -13.95 -4.39
N GLU A 86 18.11 -12.63 -4.50
CA GLU A 86 19.17 -11.86 -5.17
C GLU A 86 20.52 -11.98 -4.48
N LEU A 87 20.56 -11.86 -3.15
CA LEU A 87 21.78 -12.04 -2.38
C LEU A 87 22.33 -13.46 -2.54
N VAL A 88 21.47 -14.49 -2.41
CA VAL A 88 21.91 -15.89 -2.62
C VAL A 88 22.48 -16.09 -4.03
N ARG A 89 21.84 -15.54 -5.07
CA ARG A 89 22.34 -15.64 -6.46
C ARG A 89 23.67 -14.92 -6.64
N SER A 90 23.83 -13.74 -6.03
CA SER A 90 25.11 -13.00 -6.04
C SER A 90 26.23 -13.82 -5.39
N LEU A 91 25.96 -14.42 -4.22
CA LEU A 91 26.93 -15.27 -3.51
C LEU A 91 27.21 -16.58 -4.27
N ARG A 92 26.22 -17.17 -4.94
CA ARG A 92 26.38 -18.42 -5.73
C ARG A 92 27.37 -18.25 -6.87
N ALA A 93 27.46 -17.06 -7.46
CA ALA A 93 28.46 -16.78 -8.49
C ALA A 93 29.91 -16.96 -7.99
N GLN A 94 30.11 -16.99 -6.67
CA GLN A 94 31.41 -17.09 -6.02
C GLN A 94 31.58 -18.43 -5.27
N GLU A 95 30.51 -18.96 -4.69
CA GLU A 95 30.47 -20.22 -3.95
C GLU A 95 29.63 -21.27 -4.67
N SER A 96 30.29 -22.19 -5.37
CA SER A 96 29.64 -23.28 -6.12
C SER A 96 28.87 -24.30 -5.26
N THR A 97 28.97 -24.20 -3.93
CA THR A 97 28.29 -25.09 -2.98
C THR A 97 26.82 -24.75 -2.74
N ILE A 98 26.38 -23.55 -3.15
CA ILE A 98 24.99 -23.09 -3.02
C ILE A 98 24.14 -23.77 -4.09
N THR A 99 23.15 -24.55 -3.65
CA THR A 99 22.22 -25.27 -4.53
C THR A 99 20.98 -24.43 -4.84
N ASP A 100 20.24 -24.79 -5.90
CA ASP A 100 18.92 -24.21 -6.19
C ASP A 100 17.94 -24.38 -5.01
N LYS A 101 18.06 -25.50 -4.28
CA LYS A 101 17.26 -25.76 -3.09
C LYS A 101 17.60 -24.81 -1.95
N ASP A 102 18.87 -24.45 -1.77
CA ASP A 102 19.28 -23.48 -0.75
C ASP A 102 18.70 -22.10 -1.05
N GLU A 103 18.70 -21.66 -2.32
CA GLU A 103 18.03 -20.41 -2.72
C GLU A 103 16.54 -20.46 -2.41
N LEU A 104 15.84 -21.52 -2.78
CA LEU A 104 14.41 -21.63 -2.47
C LEU A 104 14.14 -21.65 -0.97
N CYS A 105 14.94 -22.33 -0.16
CA CYS A 105 14.78 -22.31 1.31
C CYS A 105 14.94 -20.89 1.86
N VAL A 106 15.98 -20.17 1.42
CA VAL A 106 16.25 -18.80 1.87
C VAL A 106 15.15 -17.84 1.40
N GLN A 107 14.63 -17.99 0.18
CA GLN A 107 13.48 -17.22 -0.29
C GLN A 107 12.20 -17.52 0.49
N ILE A 108 11.92 -18.78 0.82
CA ILE A 108 10.74 -19.17 1.62
C ILE A 108 10.87 -18.58 3.04
N ALA A 109 12.06 -18.65 3.64
CA ALA A 109 12.30 -18.04 4.95
C ALA A 109 12.10 -16.52 4.91
N GLY A 110 12.66 -15.83 3.92
CA GLY A 110 12.44 -14.39 3.73
C GLY A 110 10.97 -14.04 3.50
N LEU A 111 10.24 -14.88 2.78
CA LEU A 111 8.80 -14.71 2.58
C LEU A 111 8.01 -14.91 3.90
N CYS A 112 8.38 -15.88 4.73
CA CYS A 112 7.56 -16.31 5.86
C CYS A 112 7.97 -15.70 7.21
N HIS A 113 9.06 -14.91 7.27
CA HIS A 113 9.62 -14.41 8.54
C HIS A 113 8.63 -13.55 9.36
N ASP A 114 7.68 -12.90 8.68
CA ASP A 114 6.73 -11.96 9.26
C ASP A 114 5.30 -12.50 9.46
N LEU A 115 5.07 -13.79 9.17
CA LEU A 115 3.74 -14.44 9.28
C LEU A 115 3.10 -14.30 10.68
N GLY A 116 3.93 -14.21 11.72
CA GLY A 116 3.55 -14.17 13.12
C GLY A 116 3.24 -12.78 13.69
N HIS A 117 3.28 -11.71 12.88
CA HIS A 117 2.91 -10.39 13.37
C HIS A 117 1.41 -10.30 13.70
N GLY A 118 1.09 -9.58 14.79
CA GLY A 118 -0.29 -9.27 15.21
C GLY A 118 -0.77 -7.90 14.73
N PRO A 119 -1.99 -7.49 15.12
CA PRO A 119 -2.55 -6.17 14.78
C PRO A 119 -1.62 -5.01 15.15
N PHE A 120 -1.43 -4.08 14.23
CA PHE A 120 -0.54 -2.92 14.39
C PHE A 120 0.91 -3.31 14.67
N SER A 121 1.35 -4.47 14.16
CA SER A 121 2.73 -4.97 14.20
C SER A 121 3.31 -5.01 15.62
N HIS A 122 4.30 -4.16 15.94
CA HIS A 122 4.99 -4.17 17.23
C HIS A 122 4.12 -3.67 18.41
N ALA A 123 3.03 -2.95 18.14
CA ALA A 123 2.11 -2.56 19.22
C ALA A 123 1.46 -3.79 19.88
N PHE A 124 1.20 -4.86 19.12
CA PHE A 124 0.67 -6.11 19.65
C PHE A 124 1.64 -6.81 20.60
N GLU A 125 2.94 -6.81 20.31
CA GLU A 125 3.95 -7.36 21.22
C GLU A 125 3.97 -6.64 22.57
N ILE A 126 3.81 -5.32 22.56
CA ILE A 126 3.76 -4.51 23.79
C ILE A 126 2.47 -4.86 24.57
N PHE A 127 1.33 -4.95 23.87
CA PHE A 127 0.08 -5.41 24.48
C PHE A 127 0.24 -6.79 25.13
N MET A 128 0.85 -7.77 24.44
CA MET A 128 1.07 -9.12 24.97
C MET A 128 1.93 -9.11 26.24
N LYS A 129 2.98 -8.27 26.28
CA LYS A 129 3.83 -8.08 27.46
C LYS A 129 3.08 -7.48 28.65
N GLU A 130 2.11 -6.59 28.43
CA GLU A 130 1.28 -6.03 29.51
C GLU A 130 0.13 -6.96 29.93
N ALA A 131 -0.52 -7.63 28.98
CA ALA A 131 -1.70 -8.47 29.22
C ALA A 131 -1.35 -9.86 29.77
N LYS A 132 -0.27 -10.48 29.29
CA LYS A 132 0.22 -11.80 29.73
C LYS A 132 1.75 -11.81 29.86
N PRO A 133 2.32 -11.16 30.90
CA PRO A 133 3.76 -11.07 31.09
C PRO A 133 4.46 -12.43 31.25
N ASP A 134 3.75 -13.43 31.78
CA ASP A 134 4.28 -14.79 31.97
C ASP A 134 4.45 -15.54 30.64
N LEU A 135 3.68 -15.16 29.61
CA LEU A 135 3.78 -15.74 28.28
C LEU A 135 4.89 -15.03 27.50
N LYS A 136 6.06 -15.66 27.39
CA LYS A 136 7.14 -15.21 26.50
C LYS A 136 6.74 -15.41 25.04
N TRP A 137 5.94 -14.49 24.52
CA TRP A 137 5.52 -14.43 23.13
C TRP A 137 6.39 -13.48 22.31
N GLY A 138 6.69 -13.87 21.08
CA GLY A 138 7.40 -13.06 20.09
C GLY A 138 6.89 -13.40 18.69
N HIS A 139 6.91 -12.44 17.77
CA HIS A 139 6.38 -12.64 16.43
C HIS A 139 7.17 -13.70 15.67
N GLU A 140 8.49 -13.85 15.92
CA GLU A 140 9.33 -14.86 15.28
C GLU A 140 8.89 -16.29 15.63
N LYS A 141 8.50 -16.52 16.89
CA LYS A 141 7.93 -17.80 17.32
C LYS A 141 6.62 -18.07 16.59
N ALA A 142 5.73 -17.07 16.56
CA ALA A 142 4.45 -17.18 15.88
C ALA A 142 4.60 -17.38 14.36
N SER A 143 5.64 -16.82 13.73
CA SER A 143 5.93 -17.00 12.30
C SER A 143 6.28 -18.44 11.97
N VAL A 144 7.08 -19.10 12.80
CA VAL A 144 7.40 -20.53 12.64
C VAL A 144 6.16 -21.41 12.85
N GLU A 145 5.36 -21.14 13.88
CA GLU A 145 4.10 -21.86 14.13
C GLU A 145 3.09 -21.67 12.98
N MET A 146 2.99 -20.46 12.44
CA MET A 146 2.13 -20.13 11.30
C MET A 146 2.63 -20.78 10.01
N PHE A 147 3.95 -20.83 9.79
CA PHE A 147 4.56 -21.51 8.66
C PHE A 147 4.27 -23.02 8.69
N GLU A 148 4.44 -23.66 9.85
CA GLU A 148 4.11 -25.09 10.02
C GLU A 148 2.64 -25.37 9.73
N ARG A 149 1.74 -24.50 10.21
CA ARG A 149 0.31 -24.60 9.93
C ARG A 149 0.01 -24.39 8.43
N LEU A 150 0.67 -23.42 7.79
CA LEU A 150 0.50 -23.10 6.37
C LEU A 150 0.78 -24.33 5.51
N ILE A 151 1.90 -25.02 5.75
CA ILE A 151 2.32 -26.17 4.93
C ILE A 151 1.50 -27.45 5.22
N THR A 152 0.94 -27.58 6.43
CA THR A 152 0.19 -28.76 6.88
C THR A 152 -1.33 -28.66 6.74
N ASN A 153 -1.91 -27.46 6.57
CA ASN A 153 -3.37 -27.28 6.51
C ASN A 153 -3.89 -26.78 5.15
N ASN A 154 -3.02 -26.45 4.20
CA ASN A 154 -3.44 -25.93 2.90
C ASN A 154 -3.18 -26.90 1.76
N GLN A 155 -4.14 -26.95 0.84
CA GLN A 155 -4.05 -27.70 -0.41
C GLN A 155 -4.03 -26.76 -1.61
N LYS A 156 -3.18 -27.08 -2.58
CA LYS A 156 -3.14 -26.47 -3.91
C LYS A 156 -3.06 -27.58 -4.95
N ASP A 157 -3.84 -27.44 -6.02
CA ASP A 157 -3.88 -28.42 -7.11
C ASP A 157 -4.16 -29.86 -6.63
N GLY A 158 -5.00 -30.00 -5.60
CA GLY A 158 -5.37 -31.28 -5.00
C GLY A 158 -4.29 -31.93 -4.10
N LYS A 159 -3.18 -31.25 -3.83
CA LYS A 159 -2.08 -31.74 -2.96
C LYS A 159 -1.81 -30.80 -1.80
N MET A 160 -1.35 -31.34 -0.68
CA MET A 160 -0.90 -30.52 0.45
C MET A 160 0.35 -29.71 0.05
N ILE A 161 0.53 -28.50 0.57
CA ILE A 161 1.75 -27.72 0.28
C ILE A 161 3.01 -28.49 0.69
N GLU A 162 2.98 -29.21 1.81
CA GLU A 162 4.09 -30.10 2.19
C GLU A 162 4.40 -31.18 1.14
N GLU A 163 3.37 -31.79 0.52
CA GLU A 163 3.55 -32.78 -0.55
C GLU A 163 4.13 -32.14 -1.81
N ILE A 164 3.71 -30.91 -2.12
CA ILE A 164 4.26 -30.13 -3.23
C ILE A 164 5.75 -29.82 -2.96
N MET A 165 6.09 -29.37 -1.75
CA MET A 165 7.48 -29.17 -1.33
C MET A 165 8.31 -30.46 -1.47
N LYS A 166 7.77 -31.61 -1.04
CA LYS A 166 8.41 -32.92 -1.25
C LYS A 166 8.59 -33.24 -2.74
N GLY A 167 7.63 -32.87 -3.59
CA GLY A 167 7.73 -32.96 -5.06
C GLY A 167 8.87 -32.13 -5.65
N TYR A 168 9.16 -30.96 -5.08
CA TYR A 168 10.35 -30.15 -5.39
C TYR A 168 11.64 -30.66 -4.71
N GLY A 169 11.57 -31.80 -4.01
CA GLY A 169 12.70 -32.46 -3.37
C GLY A 169 13.04 -31.96 -1.96
N PHE A 170 12.15 -31.22 -1.28
CA PHE A 170 12.37 -30.78 0.11
C PHE A 170 12.20 -31.96 1.08
N ASN A 171 13.05 -31.98 2.11
CA ASN A 171 12.95 -32.91 3.23
C ASN A 171 12.78 -32.17 4.57
N ASN A 172 12.63 -32.90 5.67
CA ASN A 172 12.47 -32.29 7.00
C ASN A 172 13.67 -31.43 7.41
N GLN A 173 14.87 -31.73 6.92
CA GLN A 173 16.07 -30.94 7.18
C GLN A 173 15.98 -29.55 6.54
N ASP A 174 15.41 -29.47 5.33
CA ASP A 174 15.16 -28.22 4.61
C ASP A 174 14.09 -27.36 5.29
N ILE A 175 13.04 -28.00 5.83
CA ILE A 175 11.99 -27.31 6.58
C ILE A 175 12.57 -26.71 7.86
N VAL A 176 13.33 -27.49 8.64
CA VAL A 176 13.98 -26.97 9.86
C VAL A 176 15.01 -25.90 9.52
N PHE A 177 15.70 -25.98 8.39
CA PHE A 177 16.56 -24.89 7.91
C PHE A 177 15.77 -23.58 7.70
N ILE A 178 14.59 -23.64 7.08
CA ILE A 178 13.71 -22.47 6.91
C ILE A 178 13.28 -21.91 8.27
N GLU A 179 12.88 -22.77 9.20
CA GLU A 179 12.49 -22.36 10.55
C GLU A 179 13.65 -21.71 11.31
N GLU A 180 14.87 -22.24 11.16
CA GLU A 180 16.08 -21.70 11.78
C GLU A 180 16.49 -20.34 11.18
N LEU A 181 16.25 -20.10 9.89
CA LEU A 181 16.48 -18.80 9.25
C LEU A 181 15.53 -17.71 9.80
N ILE A 182 14.35 -18.09 10.30
CA ILE A 182 13.35 -17.18 10.86
C ILE A 182 13.60 -16.97 12.37
N TYR A 183 13.67 -18.07 13.12
CA TYR A 183 13.71 -18.05 14.58
C TYR A 183 15.12 -17.98 15.16
N GLY A 184 16.09 -18.59 14.48
CA GLY A 184 17.41 -18.91 14.99
C GLY A 184 17.49 -20.36 15.49
N THR A 185 18.41 -20.64 16.42
CA THR A 185 18.70 -21.99 16.85
C THR A 185 17.54 -22.62 17.63
N ASN A 186 17.29 -23.92 17.42
CA ASN A 186 16.24 -24.71 18.06
C ASN A 186 14.83 -24.10 17.94
N PRO A 187 14.29 -23.96 16.72
CA PRO A 187 12.90 -23.53 16.54
C PRO A 187 11.93 -24.45 17.30
N PRO A 188 10.84 -23.89 17.87
CA PRO A 188 9.94 -24.62 18.76
C PRO A 188 8.93 -25.48 17.98
N THR A 189 9.43 -26.40 17.16
CA THR A 189 8.63 -27.30 16.33
C THR A 189 8.95 -28.76 16.65
N LYS A 190 7.97 -29.65 16.49
CA LYS A 190 8.17 -31.10 16.65
C LYS A 190 9.25 -31.63 15.70
N ARG A 191 9.37 -31.04 14.51
CA ARG A 191 10.37 -31.41 13.49
C ARG A 191 11.79 -31.09 13.96
N SER A 192 11.98 -29.89 14.51
CA SER A 192 13.25 -29.46 15.10
C SER A 192 13.68 -30.33 16.28
N GLU A 193 12.74 -30.71 17.15
CA GLU A 193 13.00 -31.59 18.30
C GLU A 193 13.44 -33.00 17.89
N GLN A 194 12.87 -33.53 16.81
CA GLN A 194 13.16 -34.88 16.32
C GLN A 194 14.46 -35.01 15.53
N LEU A 195 15.00 -33.91 14.98
CA LEU A 195 16.24 -33.92 14.24
C LEU A 195 17.46 -33.92 15.17
N GLN A 196 18.40 -34.82 14.87
CA GLN A 196 19.71 -34.86 15.53
C GLN A 196 20.59 -33.69 15.05
N ALA A 197 21.47 -33.22 15.94
CA ALA A 197 22.45 -32.21 15.57
C ALA A 197 23.43 -32.77 14.54
N LEU A 198 23.79 -31.96 13.53
CA LEU A 198 24.77 -32.35 12.51
C LEU A 198 26.20 -32.40 13.06
N ASP A 199 26.51 -31.56 14.05
CA ASP A 199 27.78 -31.52 14.78
C ASP A 199 27.52 -31.06 16.22
N SER A 200 28.21 -31.68 17.18
CA SER A 200 28.23 -31.34 18.60
C SER A 200 28.54 -29.86 18.92
N LYS A 201 29.30 -29.16 18.07
CA LYS A 201 29.71 -27.75 18.29
C LYS A 201 28.94 -26.74 17.45
N TRP A 202 28.15 -27.20 16.47
CA TRP A 202 27.39 -26.34 15.58
C TRP A 202 25.93 -26.28 16.02
N PRO A 203 25.39 -25.10 16.35
CA PRO A 203 24.10 -25.01 17.02
C PRO A 203 22.89 -25.16 16.08
N TYR A 204 23.11 -25.21 14.78
CA TYR A 204 22.05 -25.37 13.78
C TYR A 204 21.99 -26.80 13.25
N LYS A 205 20.79 -27.25 12.92
CA LYS A 205 20.52 -28.58 12.41
C LYS A 205 20.29 -28.54 10.90
N GLY A 206 19.70 -27.48 10.36
CA GLY A 206 19.27 -27.35 8.96
C GLY A 206 20.37 -27.49 7.90
N ARG A 207 21.55 -26.96 8.19
CA ARG A 207 22.72 -26.93 7.30
C ARG A 207 24.01 -27.01 8.13
N GLN A 208 25.06 -27.59 7.54
CA GLN A 208 26.38 -27.73 8.15
C GLN A 208 27.12 -26.37 8.26
N LYS A 209 28.17 -26.34 9.08
CA LYS A 209 28.97 -25.13 9.37
C LYS A 209 29.56 -24.49 8.11
N GLU A 210 29.84 -25.27 7.07
CA GLU A 210 30.38 -24.80 5.79
C GLU A 210 29.41 -23.86 5.04
N LYS A 211 28.11 -23.92 5.38
CA LYS A 211 27.04 -23.06 4.82
C LYS A 211 26.53 -22.02 5.82
N SER A 212 27.30 -21.70 6.86
CA SER A 212 26.90 -20.76 7.91
C SER A 212 26.48 -19.38 7.37
N TYR A 213 27.10 -18.91 6.29
CA TYR A 213 26.77 -17.63 5.65
C TYR A 213 25.31 -17.54 5.15
N LEU A 214 24.61 -18.66 4.94
CA LEU A 214 23.19 -18.62 4.57
C LEU A 214 22.30 -18.13 5.72
N TYR A 215 22.70 -18.36 6.97
CA TYR A 215 21.97 -17.87 8.16
C TYR A 215 22.14 -16.37 8.39
N GLU A 216 23.00 -15.70 7.62
CA GLU A 216 23.25 -14.26 7.69
C GLU A 216 22.35 -13.45 6.73
N ILE A 217 21.48 -14.12 5.96
CA ILE A 217 20.72 -13.49 4.88
C ILE A 217 19.38 -12.92 5.36
N VAL A 218 18.56 -13.72 6.04
CA VAL A 218 17.17 -13.35 6.39
C VAL A 218 17.09 -12.63 7.73
N ALA A 219 17.68 -13.20 8.78
CA ALA A 219 17.66 -12.62 10.13
C ALA A 219 19.06 -12.71 10.76
N ASN A 220 19.88 -11.68 10.53
CA ASN A 220 21.29 -11.71 10.93
C ASN A 220 21.50 -11.15 12.33
N LYS A 221 21.49 -12.03 13.33
CA LYS A 221 21.72 -11.64 14.73
C LYS A 221 23.19 -11.30 15.05
N ASN A 222 24.14 -11.64 14.17
CA ASN A 222 25.57 -11.41 14.39
C ASN A 222 25.98 -9.98 14.04
N THR A 223 25.66 -9.55 12.82
CA THR A 223 26.03 -8.22 12.32
C THR A 223 24.88 -7.22 12.37
N GLY A 224 23.64 -7.71 12.43
CA GLY A 224 22.46 -6.87 12.28
C GLY A 224 22.23 -6.36 10.85
N ILE A 225 22.92 -6.92 9.84
CA ILE A 225 22.69 -6.63 8.42
C ILE A 225 22.06 -7.85 7.75
N ASP A 226 20.82 -7.70 7.32
CA ASP A 226 20.01 -8.72 6.66
C ASP A 226 19.09 -8.08 5.61
N VAL A 227 18.51 -8.92 4.75
CA VAL A 227 17.65 -8.47 3.64
C VAL A 227 16.29 -7.96 4.11
N ASP A 228 15.85 -8.31 5.33
CA ASP A 228 14.71 -7.68 6.02
C ASP A 228 14.92 -6.16 6.13
N LYS A 229 16.05 -5.76 6.72
CA LYS A 229 16.45 -4.35 6.84
C LYS A 229 16.57 -3.65 5.51
N MET A 230 17.16 -4.30 4.53
CA MET A 230 17.33 -3.73 3.20
C MET A 230 15.99 -3.40 2.54
N ASP A 231 14.98 -4.28 2.67
CA ASP A 231 13.64 -3.99 2.15
C ASP A 231 12.98 -2.85 2.93
N TYR A 232 12.87 -2.97 4.25
CA TYR A 232 12.09 -1.98 5.01
C TYR A 232 12.76 -0.60 4.98
N PHE A 233 14.09 -0.47 4.88
CA PHE A 233 14.72 0.84 4.70
C PHE A 233 14.30 1.51 3.40
N SER A 234 14.28 0.77 2.29
CA SER A 234 13.85 1.32 1.01
C SER A 234 12.35 1.57 1.00
N ARG A 235 11.55 0.63 1.50
CA ARG A 235 10.09 0.68 1.50
C ARG A 235 9.54 1.73 2.45
N ASP A 236 10.00 1.75 3.70
CA ASP A 236 9.52 2.72 4.69
C ASP A 236 9.94 4.13 4.28
N CYS A 237 11.17 4.33 3.79
CA CYS A 237 11.58 5.64 3.28
C CYS A 237 10.66 6.11 2.15
N LEU A 238 10.35 5.25 1.17
CA LEU A 238 9.45 5.58 0.06
C LEU A 238 8.08 6.05 0.56
N HIS A 239 7.44 5.26 1.42
CA HIS A 239 6.08 5.54 1.92
C HIS A 239 6.03 6.67 2.95
N LEU A 240 7.12 6.91 3.68
CA LEU A 240 7.23 8.03 4.61
C LEU A 240 7.56 9.35 3.92
N GLY A 241 7.94 9.35 2.62
CA GLY A 241 8.45 10.55 1.94
C GLY A 241 9.87 10.94 2.40
N MET A 242 10.66 9.95 2.83
CA MET A 242 12.06 10.11 3.25
C MET A 242 13.01 9.58 2.18
N LYS A 243 14.23 10.12 2.11
CA LYS A 243 15.27 9.62 1.20
C LYS A 243 16.16 8.62 1.93
N SER A 244 16.34 7.44 1.36
CA SER A 244 17.36 6.48 1.79
C SER A 244 18.62 6.68 0.93
N ASN A 245 19.77 6.88 1.57
CA ASN A 245 21.06 6.91 0.88
C ASN A 245 21.65 5.49 0.69
N PHE A 246 21.07 4.48 1.34
CA PHE A 246 21.56 3.11 1.27
C PHE A 246 21.15 2.43 -0.05
N SER A 247 22.13 1.80 -0.71
CA SER A 247 21.93 0.99 -1.93
C SER A 247 22.19 -0.49 -1.63
N HIS A 248 21.13 -1.29 -1.62
CA HIS A 248 21.24 -2.75 -1.46
C HIS A 248 21.97 -3.40 -2.64
N GLU A 249 21.78 -2.91 -3.87
CA GLU A 249 22.55 -3.38 -5.04
C GLU A 249 24.05 -3.23 -4.84
N ARG A 250 24.50 -2.09 -4.29
CA ARG A 250 25.91 -1.86 -3.97
C ARG A 250 26.41 -2.86 -2.92
N TYR A 251 25.62 -3.11 -1.87
CA TYR A 251 25.95 -4.12 -0.88
C TYR A 251 26.10 -5.51 -1.52
N MET A 252 25.11 -5.95 -2.32
CA MET A 252 25.10 -7.25 -2.97
C MET A 252 26.26 -7.46 -3.94
N ASN A 253 26.70 -6.40 -4.63
CA ASN A 253 27.84 -6.45 -5.56
C ASN A 253 29.19 -6.62 -4.84
N PHE A 254 29.31 -6.11 -3.62
CA PHE A 254 30.54 -6.18 -2.81
C PHE A 254 30.50 -7.23 -1.71
N ALA A 255 29.38 -7.92 -1.49
CA ALA A 255 29.28 -9.03 -0.57
C ALA A 255 30.00 -10.27 -1.14
N ARG A 256 30.81 -10.92 -0.31
CA ARG A 256 31.52 -12.16 -0.63
C ARG A 256 31.48 -13.14 0.52
N VAL A 257 31.56 -14.44 0.21
CA VAL A 257 31.79 -15.45 1.25
C VAL A 257 33.29 -15.58 1.47
N CYS A 258 33.75 -15.36 2.70
CA CYS A 258 35.16 -15.55 3.07
C CYS A 258 35.27 -16.51 4.25
N THR A 259 36.40 -17.19 4.34
CA THR A 259 36.76 -18.00 5.49
C THR A 259 37.36 -17.11 6.57
N ILE A 260 36.81 -17.19 7.77
CA ILE A 260 37.26 -16.39 8.91
C ILE A 260 38.44 -17.04 9.60
N LYS A 261 39.43 -16.21 9.92
CA LYS A 261 40.51 -16.51 10.86
C LYS A 261 40.59 -15.36 11.86
N ASP A 262 40.07 -15.60 13.04
CA ASP A 262 40.15 -14.74 14.20
C ASP A 262 41.10 -15.34 15.24
N ASP A 263 42.14 -14.60 15.60
CA ASP A 263 43.05 -14.98 16.66
C ASP A 263 42.42 -14.80 18.06
N LYS A 264 41.33 -14.01 18.16
CA LYS A 264 40.62 -13.70 19.41
C LYS A 264 39.47 -14.67 19.73
N ASP A 265 38.84 -15.27 18.72
CA ASP A 265 37.80 -16.30 18.89
C ASP A 265 38.12 -17.55 18.04
N PRO A 266 38.75 -18.57 18.64
CA PRO A 266 39.09 -19.80 17.92
C PRO A 266 37.87 -20.59 17.42
N ASN A 267 36.66 -20.36 17.95
CA ASN A 267 35.48 -21.16 17.60
C ASN A 267 34.92 -20.82 16.21
N ILE A 268 35.09 -19.56 15.78
CA ILE A 268 34.68 -19.09 14.45
C ILE A 268 35.74 -19.36 13.38
N ASN A 269 36.93 -19.86 13.76
CA ASN A 269 37.97 -20.21 12.81
C ASN A 269 37.51 -21.31 11.84
N GLY A 270 37.74 -21.05 10.55
CA GLY A 270 37.31 -21.92 9.46
C GLY A 270 35.83 -21.78 9.08
N GLN A 271 35.06 -20.94 9.77
CA GLN A 271 33.68 -20.64 9.39
C GLN A 271 33.65 -19.75 8.14
N LYS A 272 32.64 -19.95 7.29
CA LYS A 272 32.39 -19.13 6.11
C LYS A 272 31.31 -18.07 6.42
N MET A 273 31.65 -16.79 6.32
CA MET A 273 30.73 -15.68 6.63
C MET A 273 30.67 -14.69 5.46
N ILE A 274 29.59 -13.91 5.40
CA ILE A 274 29.45 -12.80 4.44
C ILE A 274 30.38 -11.67 4.89
N CYS A 275 31.32 -11.32 4.02
CA CYS A 275 32.30 -10.27 4.21
C CYS A 275 32.12 -9.17 3.17
N MET A 276 32.34 -7.93 3.59
CA MET A 276 32.25 -6.76 2.73
C MET A 276 33.61 -6.33 2.20
N ARG A 277 33.61 -5.60 1.10
CA ARG A 277 34.84 -5.02 0.58
C ARG A 277 35.39 -3.96 1.54
N ASP A 278 36.69 -4.00 1.85
CA ASP A 278 37.38 -3.03 2.72
C ASP A 278 37.01 -1.55 2.46
N LYS A 279 37.03 -1.10 1.20
CA LYS A 279 36.70 0.28 0.79
C LYS A 279 35.26 0.70 1.10
N GLU A 280 34.38 -0.25 1.40
CA GLU A 280 32.97 -0.01 1.70
C GLU A 280 32.74 0.20 3.21
N ALA A 281 33.77 0.09 4.05
CA ALA A 281 33.65 0.21 5.51
C ALA A 281 32.94 1.49 5.97
N LEU A 282 33.25 2.64 5.36
CA LEU A 282 32.57 3.90 5.69
C LEU A 282 31.10 3.90 5.23
N ASN A 283 30.82 3.36 4.03
CA ASN A 283 29.46 3.25 3.50
C ASN A 283 28.59 2.31 4.36
N MET A 284 29.20 1.35 5.07
CA MET A 284 28.48 0.51 6.02
C MET A 284 27.93 1.29 7.22
N TYR A 285 28.37 2.51 7.52
CA TYR A 285 27.66 3.34 8.52
C TYR A 285 26.31 3.83 8.01
N GLU A 286 26.13 3.99 6.69
CA GLU A 286 24.90 4.54 6.12
C GLU A 286 23.69 3.66 6.44
N ILE A 287 23.83 2.34 6.42
CA ILE A 287 22.74 1.40 6.74
C ILE A 287 22.24 1.59 8.18
N PHE A 288 23.17 1.73 9.15
CA PHE A 288 22.84 1.93 10.55
C PHE A 288 22.36 3.36 10.82
N HIS A 289 22.85 4.33 10.05
CA HIS A 289 22.38 5.71 10.10
C HIS A 289 20.94 5.85 9.60
N VAL A 290 20.60 5.20 8.48
CA VAL A 290 19.21 5.14 7.97
C VAL A 290 18.29 4.51 9.01
N ARG A 291 18.72 3.40 9.64
CA ARG A 291 17.98 2.81 10.78
C ARG A 291 17.75 3.82 11.89
N TYR A 292 18.80 4.50 12.34
CA TYR A 292 18.70 5.52 13.39
C TYR A 292 17.69 6.62 13.02
N LEU A 293 17.75 7.15 11.80
CA LEU A 293 16.84 8.18 11.32
C LEU A 293 15.38 7.70 11.27
N LEU A 294 15.11 6.49 10.79
CA LEU A 294 13.76 5.93 10.75
C LEU A 294 13.18 5.72 12.15
N HIS A 295 13.98 5.17 13.08
CA HIS A 295 13.57 5.04 14.47
C HIS A 295 13.30 6.40 15.11
N HIS A 296 14.18 7.38 14.91
CA HIS A 296 14.05 8.70 15.53
C HIS A 296 12.87 9.52 14.95
N ASN A 297 12.75 9.58 13.62
CA ASN A 297 11.84 10.49 12.93
C ASN A 297 10.44 9.88 12.71
N ALA A 298 10.32 8.56 12.58
CA ALA A 298 9.07 7.89 12.25
C ALA A 298 8.61 6.91 13.33
N TYR A 299 9.34 5.80 13.57
CA TYR A 299 8.85 4.70 14.44
C TYR A 299 8.68 5.12 15.89
N HIS A 300 9.46 6.08 16.36
CA HIS A 300 9.41 6.64 17.71
C HIS A 300 8.98 8.11 17.72
N HIS A 301 8.31 8.55 16.66
CA HIS A 301 7.67 9.84 16.64
C HIS A 301 6.64 9.93 17.78
N ARG A 302 6.61 11.08 18.48
CA ARG A 302 5.81 11.26 19.70
C ARG A 302 4.31 11.02 19.50
N VAL A 303 3.78 11.39 18.33
CA VAL A 303 2.36 11.20 18.00
C VAL A 303 2.10 9.75 17.60
N THR A 304 3.03 9.09 16.91
CA THR A 304 2.96 7.66 16.59
C THR A 304 2.83 6.85 17.86
N LYS A 305 3.72 7.12 18.83
CA LYS A 305 3.67 6.47 20.15
C LYS A 305 2.39 6.81 20.91
N ALA A 306 1.87 8.03 20.81
CA ALA A 306 0.57 8.36 21.42
C ALA A 306 -0.57 7.50 20.88
N VAL A 307 -0.64 7.31 19.55
CA VAL A 307 -1.66 6.47 18.92
C VAL A 307 -1.47 5.00 19.30
N GLU A 308 -0.25 4.46 19.20
CA GLU A 308 0.03 3.07 19.57
C GLU A 308 -0.36 2.78 21.02
N TRP A 309 -0.04 3.68 21.96
CA TRP A 309 -0.43 3.51 23.36
C TRP A 309 -1.94 3.63 23.58
N MET A 310 -2.65 4.44 22.80
CA MET A 310 -4.11 4.46 22.85
C MET A 310 -4.71 3.15 22.32
N ILE A 311 -4.13 2.57 21.27
CA ILE A 311 -4.55 1.25 20.74
C ILE A 311 -4.28 0.16 21.79
N ILE A 312 -3.11 0.16 22.42
CA ILE A 312 -2.77 -0.77 23.51
C ILE A 312 -3.74 -0.60 24.68
N ASP A 313 -4.02 0.64 25.11
CA ASP A 313 -5.00 0.92 26.17
C ASP A 313 -6.41 0.44 25.77
N ALA A 314 -6.81 0.57 24.50
CA ALA A 314 -8.08 0.04 24.01
C ALA A 314 -8.12 -1.50 24.06
N PHE A 315 -7.05 -2.20 23.66
CA PHE A 315 -6.96 -3.66 23.79
C PHE A 315 -7.00 -4.11 25.25
N LEU A 316 -6.30 -3.42 26.14
CA LEU A 316 -6.31 -3.74 27.58
C LEU A 316 -7.68 -3.50 28.22
N GLU A 317 -8.38 -2.43 27.85
CA GLU A 317 -9.76 -2.21 28.33
C GLU A 317 -10.74 -3.24 27.76
N ALA A 318 -10.58 -3.66 26.50
CA ALA A 318 -11.37 -4.74 25.93
C ALA A 318 -11.13 -6.08 26.65
N GLU A 319 -9.88 -6.39 27.00
CA GLU A 319 -9.51 -7.57 27.79
C GLU A 319 -10.15 -7.58 29.19
N LYS A 320 -10.28 -6.40 29.81
CA LYS A 320 -10.95 -6.19 31.11
C LYS A 320 -12.46 -6.32 31.01
N GLU A 321 -13.06 -5.92 29.89
CA GLU A 321 -14.49 -6.08 29.61
C GLU A 321 -14.88 -7.49 29.13
N ASP A 322 -13.94 -8.45 29.19
CA ASP A 322 -14.15 -9.83 28.75
C ASP A 322 -14.57 -9.95 27.28
N PHE A 323 -14.08 -9.04 26.43
CA PHE A 323 -14.24 -9.14 24.98
C PHE A 323 -13.63 -10.46 24.48
N LYS A 324 -14.40 -11.20 23.68
CA LYS A 324 -14.01 -12.52 23.19
C LYS A 324 -14.10 -12.61 21.67
N LEU A 325 -13.00 -13.00 21.05
CA LEU A 325 -12.95 -13.43 19.66
C LEU A 325 -13.08 -14.95 19.63
N ASP A 326 -14.21 -15.45 19.12
CA ASP A 326 -14.54 -16.88 19.05
C ASP A 326 -14.33 -17.61 20.39
N GLY A 327 -14.78 -16.99 21.47
CA GLY A 327 -14.74 -17.56 22.83
C GLY A 327 -13.43 -17.34 23.59
N LYS A 328 -12.37 -16.79 22.96
CA LYS A 328 -11.09 -16.48 23.63
C LYS A 328 -10.86 -14.98 23.76
N LYS A 329 -10.20 -14.56 24.83
CA LYS A 329 -9.73 -13.17 24.96
C LYS A 329 -8.63 -12.86 23.95
N ILE A 330 -8.35 -11.57 23.71
CA ILE A 330 -7.36 -11.13 22.71
C ILE A 330 -5.99 -11.75 23.03
N SER A 331 -5.57 -11.70 24.30
CA SER A 331 -4.29 -12.25 24.75
C SER A 331 -4.19 -13.79 24.66
N GLU A 332 -5.32 -14.48 24.53
CA GLU A 332 -5.42 -15.95 24.45
C GLU A 332 -5.47 -16.47 23.03
N THR A 333 -5.81 -15.61 22.07
CA THR A 333 -5.90 -15.99 20.65
C THR A 333 -4.59 -16.54 20.10
N VAL A 334 -3.43 -16.06 20.56
CA VAL A 334 -2.11 -16.54 20.12
C VAL A 334 -1.86 -18.02 20.41
N SER A 335 -2.64 -18.64 21.31
CA SER A 335 -2.58 -20.08 21.60
C SER A 335 -3.36 -20.94 20.58
N ASP A 336 -4.20 -20.32 19.75
CA ASP A 336 -5.00 -20.98 18.72
C ASP A 336 -4.86 -20.22 17.40
N LEU A 337 -4.01 -20.77 16.54
CA LEU A 337 -3.70 -20.16 15.25
C LEU A 337 -4.93 -19.94 14.37
N SER A 338 -6.00 -20.75 14.51
CA SER A 338 -7.21 -20.58 13.71
C SER A 338 -7.98 -19.31 14.10
N ILE A 339 -7.97 -18.96 15.39
CA ILE A 339 -8.53 -17.69 15.89
C ILE A 339 -7.55 -16.55 15.61
N TYR A 340 -6.25 -16.77 15.82
CA TYR A 340 -5.21 -15.76 15.57
C TYR A 340 -5.19 -15.27 14.12
N MET A 341 -5.55 -16.13 13.16
CA MET A 341 -5.69 -15.72 11.75
C MET A 341 -6.73 -14.63 11.52
N LYS A 342 -7.78 -14.58 12.34
CA LYS A 342 -8.82 -13.54 12.28
C LYS A 342 -8.39 -12.24 12.95
N LEU A 343 -7.27 -12.27 13.70
CA LEU A 343 -6.77 -11.14 14.44
C LEU A 343 -5.84 -10.29 13.55
N THR A 344 -6.41 -9.27 12.94
CA THR A 344 -5.74 -8.26 12.09
C THR A 344 -6.06 -6.84 12.58
N ASP A 345 -5.61 -5.79 11.90
CA ASP A 345 -5.85 -4.39 12.31
C ASP A 345 -7.36 -4.06 12.42
N ASN A 346 -8.21 -4.77 11.68
CA ASN A 346 -9.67 -4.62 11.63
C ASN A 346 -10.36 -4.98 12.96
N ILE A 347 -9.64 -5.56 13.92
CA ILE A 347 -10.19 -5.92 15.23
C ILE A 347 -10.74 -4.72 15.99
N LEU A 348 -10.25 -3.50 15.73
CA LEU A 348 -10.74 -2.28 16.39
C LEU A 348 -12.23 -2.04 16.15
N ASP A 349 -12.74 -2.31 14.94
CA ASP A 349 -14.16 -2.12 14.64
C ASP A 349 -15.04 -3.10 15.41
N LYS A 350 -14.58 -4.34 15.56
CA LYS A 350 -15.30 -5.34 16.37
C LYS A 350 -15.29 -4.96 17.85
N ILE A 351 -14.14 -4.55 18.39
CA ILE A 351 -14.02 -4.06 19.77
C ILE A 351 -14.95 -2.85 19.98
N LYS A 352 -14.98 -1.90 19.04
CA LYS A 352 -15.82 -0.70 19.13
C LYS A 352 -17.32 -1.04 19.20
N ARG A 353 -17.78 -2.10 18.54
CA ARG A 353 -19.19 -2.53 18.55
C ARG A 353 -19.58 -3.25 19.85
N GLU A 354 -18.66 -4.01 20.43
CA GLU A 354 -18.95 -4.94 21.53
C GLU A 354 -18.52 -4.42 22.92
N THR A 355 -17.79 -3.31 23.00
CA THR A 355 -17.25 -2.76 24.27
C THR A 355 -17.72 -1.31 24.54
N GLN A 356 -17.62 -0.86 25.79
CA GLN A 356 -18.01 0.50 26.19
C GLN A 356 -16.81 1.40 26.48
N LYS A 357 -15.82 0.94 27.27
CA LYS A 357 -14.64 1.77 27.60
C LYS A 357 -13.64 1.78 26.46
N ALA A 358 -13.35 0.63 25.85
CA ALA A 358 -12.44 0.56 24.72
C ALA A 358 -12.99 1.33 23.51
N LYS A 359 -14.30 1.24 23.24
CA LYS A 359 -15.02 2.09 22.27
C LYS A 359 -14.70 3.58 22.42
N LYS A 360 -14.77 4.13 23.65
CA LYS A 360 -14.47 5.56 23.89
C LYS A 360 -13.03 5.94 23.55
N ILE A 361 -12.08 5.01 23.70
CA ILE A 361 -10.68 5.25 23.33
C ILE A 361 -10.53 5.23 21.80
N ILE A 362 -11.17 4.27 21.14
CA ILE A 362 -11.15 4.14 19.67
C ILE A 362 -11.79 5.37 19.01
N GLU A 363 -12.96 5.82 19.50
CA GLU A 363 -13.63 7.03 19.00
C GLU A 363 -12.77 8.30 19.16
N LYS A 364 -11.94 8.37 20.22
CA LYS A 364 -10.97 9.45 20.38
C LYS A 364 -9.85 9.38 19.35
N ILE A 365 -9.37 8.19 18.99
CA ILE A 365 -8.36 8.03 17.93
C ILE A 365 -8.94 8.52 16.60
N GLU A 366 -10.19 8.12 16.29
CA GLU A 366 -10.92 8.53 15.07
C GLU A 366 -11.17 10.04 15.01
N ARG A 367 -11.46 10.69 16.14
CA ARG A 367 -11.62 12.15 16.25
C ARG A 367 -10.30 12.91 16.44
N ARG A 368 -9.17 12.21 16.37
CA ARG A 368 -7.83 12.74 16.64
C ARG A 368 -7.65 13.40 18.01
N GLU A 369 -8.48 13.03 19.00
CA GLU A 369 -8.37 13.42 20.41
C GLU A 369 -7.28 12.59 21.12
N LEU A 370 -6.04 12.75 20.67
CA LEU A 370 -4.93 11.90 21.07
C LEU A 370 -4.35 12.22 22.45
N TYR A 371 -3.62 11.25 23.02
CA TYR A 371 -2.76 11.51 24.17
C TYR A 371 -1.75 12.61 23.88
N ARG A 372 -1.62 13.54 24.82
CA ARG A 372 -0.85 14.76 24.60
C ARG A 372 0.57 14.61 25.11
N PHE A 373 1.53 14.93 24.25
CA PHE A 373 2.93 15.05 24.65
C PHE A 373 3.12 16.21 25.63
N VAL A 374 3.71 15.93 26.78
CA VAL A 374 3.95 16.91 27.85
C VAL A 374 5.41 17.39 27.85
N GLY A 375 6.35 16.49 27.57
CA GLY A 375 7.77 16.79 27.55
C GLY A 375 8.59 15.51 27.50
N GLY A 376 9.83 15.62 27.06
CA GLY A 376 10.76 14.51 26.95
C GLY A 376 12.20 14.98 26.96
N THR A 377 13.12 14.06 27.22
CA THR A 377 14.55 14.31 27.26
C THR A 377 15.30 13.09 26.72
N VAL A 378 16.53 13.30 26.28
CA VAL A 378 17.41 12.25 25.76
C VAL A 378 18.56 12.06 26.74
N PHE A 379 18.88 10.82 27.04
CA PHE A 379 19.92 10.42 27.97
C PHE A 379 21.01 9.64 27.25
N LYS A 380 22.26 9.96 27.59
CA LYS A 380 23.45 9.26 27.13
C LYS A 380 23.86 8.10 28.05
N ALA A 381 23.45 8.13 29.32
CA ALA A 381 23.89 7.18 30.35
C ALA A 381 22.70 6.75 31.22
N GLU A 382 22.65 5.47 31.56
CA GLU A 382 21.57 4.85 32.35
C GLU A 382 21.42 5.49 33.74
N GLU A 383 22.52 5.90 34.37
CA GLU A 383 22.50 6.54 35.70
C GLU A 383 21.63 7.81 35.73
N LYS A 384 21.75 8.66 34.70
CA LYS A 384 20.95 9.89 34.58
C LYS A 384 19.47 9.59 34.33
N LEU A 385 19.16 8.50 33.63
CA LEU A 385 17.79 8.03 33.45
C LEU A 385 17.19 7.58 34.79
N GLN A 386 17.95 6.84 35.60
CA GLN A 386 17.49 6.39 36.92
C GLN A 386 17.29 7.55 37.90
N GLU A 387 18.18 8.56 37.89
CA GLU A 387 17.99 9.78 38.67
C GLU A 387 16.71 10.52 38.26
N TRP A 388 16.47 10.65 36.96
CA TRP A 388 15.26 11.27 36.43
C TRP A 388 14.00 10.49 36.79
N LYS A 389 14.03 9.15 36.75
CA LYS A 389 12.93 8.27 37.20
C LYS A 389 12.55 8.52 38.66
N LYS A 390 13.55 8.67 39.54
CA LYS A 390 13.32 8.99 40.97
C LYS A 390 12.60 10.33 41.13
N LYS A 391 13.11 11.39 40.49
CA LYS A 391 12.47 12.72 40.50
C LYS A 391 11.04 12.68 39.96
N LEU A 392 10.80 11.88 38.93
CA LEU A 392 9.48 11.77 38.29
C LEU A 392 8.46 11.06 39.19
N LYS A 393 8.87 10.02 39.92
CA LYS A 393 8.03 9.37 40.95
C LYS A 393 7.68 10.32 42.09
N GLU A 394 8.59 11.23 42.46
CA GLU A 394 8.29 12.28 43.45
C GLU A 394 7.26 13.27 42.93
N CYS A 395 7.34 13.67 41.65
CA CYS A 395 6.33 14.54 41.04
C CYS A 395 4.92 13.92 41.04
N PHE A 396 4.79 12.60 40.83
CA PHE A 396 3.50 11.92 40.86
C PHE A 396 2.86 11.78 42.24
N LYS A 397 3.59 12.07 43.32
CA LYS A 397 3.00 12.18 44.67
C LYS A 397 2.14 13.45 44.83
N ASN A 398 2.26 14.41 43.91
CA ASN A 398 1.42 15.60 43.92
C ASN A 398 -0.02 15.24 43.47
N PRO A 399 -1.06 15.55 44.26
CA PRO A 399 -2.46 15.30 43.91
C PRO A 399 -2.90 15.88 42.55
N ASP A 400 -2.29 16.98 42.11
CA ASP A 400 -2.59 17.64 40.84
C ASP A 400 -2.15 16.81 39.61
N TYR A 401 -1.26 15.83 39.79
CA TYR A 401 -0.64 15.04 38.72
C TYR A 401 -0.57 13.55 39.07
N PRO A 402 -1.71 12.85 39.20
CA PRO A 402 -1.71 11.45 39.58
C PRO A 402 -1.06 10.59 38.48
N GLU A 403 -0.25 9.61 38.87
CA GLU A 403 0.51 8.75 37.95
C GLU A 403 -0.37 8.11 36.85
N LYS A 404 -1.60 7.72 37.19
CA LYS A 404 -2.58 7.12 36.26
C LYS A 404 -2.94 8.00 35.05
N ASP A 405 -2.76 9.32 35.15
CA ASP A 405 -3.06 10.27 34.08
C ASP A 405 -1.92 10.36 33.06
N PHE A 406 -0.77 9.76 33.35
CA PHE A 406 0.43 9.83 32.54
C PHE A 406 0.87 8.44 32.07
N ARG A 407 1.49 8.40 30.90
CA ARG A 407 2.29 7.28 30.42
C ARG A 407 3.71 7.79 30.24
N VAL A 408 4.66 7.14 30.91
CA VAL A 408 6.09 7.37 30.71
C VAL A 408 6.57 6.36 29.69
N ILE A 409 7.17 6.85 28.61
CA ILE A 409 7.64 6.02 27.50
C ILE A 409 9.14 6.16 27.41
N GLU A 410 9.82 5.03 27.47
CA GLU A 410 11.26 4.91 27.37
C GLU A 410 11.61 4.11 26.12
N ILE A 411 12.51 4.68 25.32
CA ILE A 411 12.86 4.13 24.02
C ILE A 411 14.37 4.19 23.87
N ASN A 412 14.97 3.03 23.64
CA ASN A 412 16.37 2.91 23.29
C ASN A 412 16.51 3.01 21.77
N ILE A 413 17.24 4.00 21.30
CA ILE A 413 17.55 4.18 19.88
C ILE A 413 19.03 3.87 19.72
N ASN A 414 19.37 2.93 18.83
CA ASN A 414 20.74 2.48 18.65
C ASN A 414 21.07 2.19 17.18
N TYR A 415 22.32 1.86 16.90
CA TYR A 415 22.80 1.44 15.58
C TYR A 415 22.64 -0.08 15.36
N GLY A 416 21.68 -0.73 16.03
CA GLY A 416 21.38 -2.16 15.88
C GLY A 416 22.16 -3.11 16.79
N GLN A 417 23.24 -2.64 17.44
CA GLN A 417 24.07 -3.45 18.34
C GLN A 417 24.23 -2.84 19.74
N ASN A 418 23.17 -2.24 20.25
CA ASN A 418 23.17 -1.51 21.52
C ASN A 418 24.29 -0.44 21.54
N GLU A 419 25.16 -0.44 22.55
CA GLU A 419 26.25 0.53 22.70
C GLU A 419 27.48 0.25 21.82
N LYS A 420 27.54 -0.92 21.16
CA LYS A 420 28.70 -1.32 20.36
C LYS A 420 28.71 -0.63 19.00
N ASN A 421 29.90 -0.34 18.50
CA ASN A 421 30.08 0.09 17.12
C ASN A 421 29.70 -1.08 16.19
N PRO A 422 28.69 -0.93 15.32
CA PRO A 422 28.24 -2.03 14.49
C PRO A 422 29.31 -2.51 13.48
N ILE A 423 30.24 -1.64 13.08
CA ILE A 423 31.33 -1.99 12.15
C ILE A 423 32.28 -3.04 12.75
N ASP A 424 32.46 -3.04 14.07
CA ASP A 424 33.38 -3.96 14.74
C ASP A 424 32.89 -5.41 14.62
N SER A 425 31.59 -5.62 14.40
CA SER A 425 31.00 -6.93 14.15
C SER A 425 31.16 -7.42 12.70
N LEU A 426 31.41 -6.51 11.75
CA LEU A 426 31.52 -6.82 10.33
C LEU A 426 32.86 -7.44 9.98
N TRP A 427 32.86 -8.31 8.98
CA TRP A 427 34.07 -8.88 8.40
C TRP A 427 34.29 -8.28 7.02
N PHE A 428 35.56 -8.02 6.69
CA PHE A 428 35.97 -7.41 5.43
C PHE A 428 36.92 -8.29 4.64
N TYR A 429 37.11 -8.01 3.36
CA TYR A 429 38.14 -8.64 2.52
C TYR A 429 38.87 -7.59 1.67
N ARG A 430 40.14 -7.89 1.35
CA ARG A 430 41.00 -7.03 0.51
C ARG A 430 41.13 -7.59 -0.92
N LYS A 431 41.76 -6.86 -1.85
CA LYS A 431 41.66 -7.16 -3.31
C LYS A 431 42.64 -8.25 -3.70
N ASP A 432 43.77 -8.18 -3.05
CA ASP A 432 44.86 -9.14 -3.00
C ASP A 432 44.41 -10.49 -2.44
N ASP A 433 43.59 -10.53 -1.38
CA ASP A 433 43.02 -11.78 -0.87
C ASP A 433 41.51 -11.66 -0.61
N VAL A 434 40.76 -12.26 -1.52
CA VAL A 434 39.30 -12.20 -1.55
C VAL A 434 38.61 -13.36 -0.83
N LYS A 435 39.38 -14.34 -0.34
CA LYS A 435 38.86 -15.53 0.34
C LYS A 435 39.03 -15.46 1.86
N LYS A 436 39.86 -14.55 2.35
CA LYS A 436 40.15 -14.36 3.77
C LYS A 436 39.34 -13.18 4.34
N GLY A 437 38.58 -13.45 5.40
CA GLY A 437 37.93 -12.41 6.19
C GLY A 437 38.92 -11.76 7.16
N ILE A 438 38.85 -10.44 7.30
CA ILE A 438 39.66 -9.62 8.20
C ILE A 438 38.78 -8.63 8.98
N LYS A 439 39.27 -8.17 10.13
CA LYS A 439 38.78 -6.98 10.82
C LYS A 439 39.61 -5.78 10.39
N LEU A 440 38.96 -4.62 10.33
CA LEU A 440 39.64 -3.34 10.08
C LEU A 440 39.91 -2.64 11.42
N ASN A 441 41.04 -1.97 11.51
CA ASN A 441 41.35 -1.08 12.62
C ASN A 441 40.64 0.27 12.44
N GLU A 442 40.54 1.04 13.52
CA GLU A 442 39.84 2.32 13.51
C GLU A 442 40.46 3.35 12.55
N ASP A 443 41.80 3.36 12.45
CA ASP A 443 42.58 4.21 11.56
C ASP A 443 42.41 3.85 10.07
N GLU A 444 41.92 2.65 9.77
CA GLU A 444 41.60 2.20 8.41
C GLU A 444 40.17 2.57 7.97
N VAL A 445 39.30 3.01 8.89
CA VAL A 445 37.88 3.30 8.60
C VAL A 445 37.63 4.80 8.51
N SER A 446 37.61 5.50 9.65
CA SER A 446 37.39 6.95 9.74
C SER A 446 37.44 7.40 11.20
N TYR A 447 38.10 8.54 11.44
CA TYR A 447 38.02 9.25 12.72
C TYR A 447 36.76 10.12 12.86
N ILE A 448 36.04 10.37 11.74
CA ILE A 448 34.77 11.10 11.72
C ILE A 448 33.65 10.07 11.70
N LYS A 449 33.27 9.58 12.89
CA LYS A 449 32.18 8.61 13.11
C LYS A 449 31.40 8.98 14.38
N PRO A 450 30.19 8.43 14.60
CA PRO A 450 29.47 8.64 15.86
C PRO A 450 30.31 8.20 17.07
N ALA A 451 30.39 9.05 18.09
CA ALA A 451 31.11 8.73 19.33
C ALA A 451 30.31 7.80 20.26
N ILE A 452 28.98 7.77 20.10
CA ILE A 452 28.06 6.90 20.83
C ILE A 452 27.11 6.22 19.85
N PHE A 453 26.75 4.98 20.14
CA PHE A 453 25.91 4.15 19.25
C PHE A 453 24.53 3.84 19.83
N GLN A 454 24.26 4.29 21.06
CA GLN A 454 22.97 4.18 21.73
C GLN A 454 22.65 5.44 22.52
N GLU A 455 21.38 5.83 22.49
CA GLU A 455 20.79 6.83 23.38
C GLU A 455 19.42 6.37 23.86
N THR A 456 18.99 6.89 25.01
CA THR A 456 17.66 6.59 25.56
C THR A 456 16.80 7.85 25.56
N LYS A 457 15.71 7.82 24.81
CA LYS A 457 14.71 8.88 24.79
C LYS A 457 13.61 8.53 25.79
N SER A 458 13.37 9.41 26.76
CA SER A 458 12.26 9.27 27.69
C SER A 458 11.31 10.45 27.59
N PHE A 459 10.01 10.18 27.45
CA PHE A 459 9.00 11.23 27.38
C PHE A 459 7.68 10.82 28.00
N ARG A 460 6.87 11.83 28.30
CA ARG A 460 5.58 11.68 28.97
C ARG A 460 4.44 12.03 28.04
N LEU A 461 3.44 11.17 28.02
CA LEU A 461 2.14 11.42 27.43
C LEU A 461 1.08 11.55 28.54
N ARG A 462 0.14 12.48 28.38
CA ARG A 462 -0.99 12.63 29.29
C ARG A 462 -2.26 12.09 28.62
N LYS A 463 -3.03 11.27 29.35
CA LYS A 463 -4.26 10.61 28.88
C LYS A 463 -5.51 11.51 28.84
N ALA A 464 -5.43 12.72 29.39
CA ALA A 464 -6.58 13.46 29.92
C ALA A 464 -7.75 13.72 28.96
N SER A 465 -8.96 13.43 29.47
CA SER A 465 -10.27 13.92 29.05
C SER A 465 -10.82 14.89 30.12
N GLY A 466 -11.04 16.16 29.77
CA GLY A 466 -11.69 17.14 30.66
C GLY A 466 -11.18 18.59 30.50
N SER A 467 -12.08 19.55 30.73
CA SER A 467 -12.04 21.02 30.56
C SER A 467 -10.87 21.80 31.22
N GLY A 468 -9.84 21.13 31.74
CA GLY A 468 -8.60 21.75 32.22
C GLY A 468 -7.61 22.10 31.09
N GLN A 469 -8.06 22.07 29.83
CA GLN A 469 -7.25 22.22 28.62
C GLN A 469 -6.46 23.55 28.58
N ASN A 470 -6.95 24.59 29.26
CA ASN A 470 -6.33 25.93 29.30
C ASN A 470 -5.26 26.11 30.39
N MET A 471 -5.15 25.24 31.39
CA MET A 471 -4.25 25.49 32.54
C MET A 471 -2.85 24.86 32.40
N ALA A 472 -2.73 23.70 31.76
CA ALA A 472 -1.45 23.03 31.59
C ALA A 472 -0.53 23.70 30.55
N LYS A 473 -1.10 24.40 29.55
CA LYS A 473 -0.35 25.30 28.65
C LYS A 473 0.08 26.59 29.38
N ARG A 474 -0.75 27.10 30.31
CA ARG A 474 -0.50 28.36 31.04
C ARG A 474 0.64 28.26 32.07
N LYS A 475 0.87 27.12 32.72
CA LYS A 475 1.92 27.02 33.76
C LYS A 475 3.32 26.63 33.27
N TYR A 476 3.46 25.90 32.15
CA TYR A 476 4.78 25.46 31.69
C TYR A 476 5.43 26.37 30.62
N LYS A 477 4.65 27.26 29.98
CA LYS A 477 5.16 28.24 28.99
C LYS A 477 5.30 29.67 29.53
N ALA A 478 4.64 30.00 30.66
CA ALA A 478 4.71 31.32 31.27
C ALA A 478 6.02 31.63 32.00
N LEU A 479 7.00 30.72 31.95
CA LEU A 479 8.31 30.89 32.59
C LEU A 479 9.44 31.27 31.63
N GLU A 480 9.24 31.25 30.29
CA GLU A 480 10.37 31.50 29.36
C GLU A 480 10.12 32.41 28.16
N SER A 481 8.89 32.89 27.89
CA SER A 481 8.71 33.94 26.88
C SER A 481 7.34 34.58 27.00
N GLY A 482 7.32 35.83 27.43
CA GLY A 482 6.15 36.68 27.29
C GLY A 482 5.95 37.00 25.81
N GLN A 483 5.21 36.15 25.10
CA GLN A 483 4.51 36.50 23.86
C GLN A 483 3.49 35.41 23.46
N ASP A 484 2.24 35.88 23.41
CA ASP A 484 1.11 35.54 22.55
C ASP A 484 0.30 34.24 22.66
N MET A 485 -1.01 34.50 22.50
CA MET A 485 -2.12 33.58 22.34
C MET A 485 -1.80 32.53 21.28
N ALA A 486 -2.26 31.29 21.48
CA ALA A 486 -2.11 30.23 20.50
C ALA A 486 -2.91 30.58 19.23
N THR A 487 -2.27 31.26 18.29
CA THR A 487 -2.70 31.33 16.90
C THR A 487 -2.78 29.90 16.37
N GLU A 488 -3.88 29.56 15.71
CA GLU A 488 -4.03 28.25 15.04
C GLU A 488 -2.99 28.19 13.92
N THR A 489 -1.86 27.51 14.17
CA THR A 489 -0.75 27.43 13.22
C THR A 489 -1.03 26.38 12.15
N TYR A 490 -0.53 26.61 10.93
CA TYR A 490 -0.48 25.60 9.87
C TYR A 490 0.18 24.29 10.35
N LYS A 491 -0.30 23.17 9.83
CA LYS A 491 0.22 21.83 10.15
C LYS A 491 0.92 21.25 8.92
N ILE A 492 2.08 20.64 9.14
CA ILE A 492 2.85 19.99 8.08
C ILE A 492 2.56 18.48 8.11
N PHE A 493 2.19 17.94 6.95
CA PHE A 493 2.11 16.51 6.67
C PHE A 493 3.27 16.10 5.78
N ASN A 494 3.80 14.89 5.96
CA ASN A 494 4.77 14.32 5.02
C ASN A 494 4.08 13.29 4.15
N ASP A 495 3.96 13.58 2.87
CA ASP A 495 3.36 12.74 1.83
C ASP A 495 4.44 12.10 0.95
N SER A 496 4.19 10.88 0.49
CA SER A 496 5.16 10.13 -0.33
C SER A 496 5.34 10.69 -1.74
N VAL A 497 4.36 11.44 -2.26
CA VAL A 497 4.38 12.02 -3.60
C VAL A 497 4.85 13.47 -3.56
N HIS A 498 4.24 14.29 -2.70
CA HIS A 498 4.45 15.74 -2.68
C HIS A 498 5.40 16.22 -1.57
N GLY A 499 5.91 15.31 -0.73
CA GLY A 499 6.80 15.66 0.38
C GLY A 499 6.08 16.45 1.47
N HIS A 500 6.62 17.59 1.88
CA HIS A 500 6.07 18.37 2.99
C HIS A 500 4.90 19.24 2.51
N ILE A 501 3.69 18.89 2.96
CA ILE A 501 2.46 19.61 2.65
C ILE A 501 2.04 20.45 3.85
N GLU A 502 1.94 21.77 3.66
CA GLU A 502 1.35 22.70 4.63
C GLU A 502 -0.17 22.77 4.48
N MET A 503 -0.90 22.58 5.58
CA MET A 503 -2.36 22.61 5.61
C MET A 503 -2.88 23.70 6.54
N HIS A 504 -3.86 24.46 6.03
CA HIS A 504 -4.60 25.48 6.77
C HIS A 504 -5.34 24.86 7.98
N PRO A 505 -5.46 25.55 9.12
CA PRO A 505 -6.13 25.03 10.31
C PRO A 505 -7.56 24.48 10.07
N LEU A 506 -8.35 25.13 9.22
CA LEU A 506 -9.68 24.64 8.85
C LEU A 506 -9.63 23.30 8.08
N LEU A 507 -8.66 23.11 7.17
CA LEU A 507 -8.45 21.83 6.51
C LEU A 507 -8.07 20.75 7.52
N VAL A 508 -7.23 21.08 8.51
CA VAL A 508 -6.87 20.15 9.58
C VAL A 508 -8.09 19.77 10.42
N LYS A 509 -8.97 20.73 10.75
CA LYS A 509 -10.25 20.47 11.44
C LYS A 509 -11.14 19.50 10.65
N ILE A 510 -11.21 19.66 9.33
CA ILE A 510 -11.95 18.74 8.43
C ILE A 510 -11.28 17.36 8.40
N ILE A 511 -9.95 17.30 8.27
CA ILE A 511 -9.19 16.05 8.25
C ILE A 511 -9.42 15.26 9.54
N ASP A 512 -9.44 15.92 10.69
CA ASP A 512 -9.57 15.31 12.02
C ASP A 512 -11.04 14.93 12.37
N THR A 513 -11.92 14.78 11.37
CA THR A 513 -13.30 14.27 11.52
C THR A 513 -13.43 12.77 11.18
N PRO A 514 -14.37 12.04 11.79
CA PRO A 514 -14.64 10.65 11.40
C PRO A 514 -14.97 10.48 9.92
N GLU A 515 -15.72 11.42 9.33
CA GLU A 515 -16.11 11.43 7.93
C GLU A 515 -14.92 11.40 6.98
N PHE A 516 -13.86 12.18 7.29
CA PHE A 516 -12.64 12.18 6.49
C PHE A 516 -11.70 11.02 6.86
N GLN A 517 -11.55 10.69 8.15
CA GLN A 517 -10.68 9.59 8.59
C GLN A 517 -11.13 8.22 8.03
N ARG A 518 -12.42 8.05 7.72
CA ARG A 518 -12.95 6.87 7.03
C ARG A 518 -12.19 6.52 5.76
N LEU A 519 -11.73 7.52 4.99
CA LEU A 519 -11.03 7.31 3.72
C LEU A 519 -9.75 6.49 3.86
N ARG A 520 -9.23 6.30 5.09
CA ARG A 520 -8.11 5.42 5.41
C ARG A 520 -8.39 3.94 5.15
N ASN A 521 -9.66 3.57 5.17
CA ASN A 521 -10.13 2.19 5.05
C ASN A 521 -10.77 1.94 3.67
N ILE A 522 -10.45 2.76 2.67
CA ILE A 522 -10.96 2.65 1.30
C ILE A 522 -9.79 2.73 0.33
N LYS A 523 -9.46 1.60 -0.28
CA LYS A 523 -8.34 1.52 -1.21
C LYS A 523 -8.62 2.31 -2.48
N GLN A 524 -7.63 3.08 -2.93
CA GLN A 524 -7.72 3.90 -4.14
C GLN A 524 -8.07 3.05 -5.36
N LEU A 525 -7.35 1.93 -5.54
CA LEU A 525 -7.49 1.04 -6.69
C LEU A 525 -8.41 -0.17 -6.46
N GLY A 526 -9.12 -0.21 -5.32
CA GLY A 526 -10.05 -1.30 -4.98
C GLY A 526 -9.41 -2.69 -5.14
N GLY A 527 -9.92 -3.47 -6.10
CA GLY A 527 -9.42 -4.81 -6.41
C GLY A 527 -7.96 -4.87 -6.92
N GLY A 528 -7.38 -3.72 -7.29
CA GLY A 528 -6.00 -3.60 -7.77
C GLY A 528 -4.96 -4.06 -6.77
N TYR A 529 -5.19 -3.83 -5.47
CA TYR A 529 -4.29 -4.24 -4.39
C TYR A 529 -4.03 -5.75 -4.34
N PHE A 530 -5.02 -6.54 -4.75
CA PHE A 530 -4.87 -7.99 -4.80
C PHE A 530 -3.98 -8.45 -5.97
N VAL A 531 -3.69 -7.60 -6.94
CA VAL A 531 -2.81 -7.89 -8.09
C VAL A 531 -1.45 -7.24 -7.89
N PHE A 532 -1.45 -5.96 -7.55
CA PHE A 532 -0.26 -5.14 -7.37
C PHE A 532 -0.02 -4.96 -5.87
N PRO A 533 0.98 -5.65 -5.28
CA PRO A 533 1.24 -5.59 -3.84
C PRO A 533 1.49 -4.18 -3.33
N GLY A 534 2.12 -3.31 -4.13
CA GLY A 534 2.39 -1.92 -3.75
C GLY A 534 1.16 -1.00 -3.78
N ALA A 535 0.04 -1.40 -4.40
CA ALA A 535 -1.18 -0.59 -4.48
C ALA A 535 -2.01 -0.62 -3.18
N SER A 536 -1.35 -0.38 -2.05
CA SER A 536 -1.93 -0.37 -0.70
C SER A 536 -2.50 0.98 -0.27
N HIS A 537 -2.29 2.01 -1.09
CA HIS A 537 -2.75 3.37 -0.83
C HIS A 537 -4.27 3.53 -0.88
N ASN A 538 -4.74 4.50 -0.11
CA ASN A 538 -6.14 4.76 0.18
C ASN A 538 -6.55 6.15 -0.32
N ARG A 539 -7.85 6.38 -0.36
CA ARG A 539 -8.44 7.67 -0.75
C ARG A 539 -8.00 8.82 0.16
N PHE A 540 -7.65 8.53 1.41
CA PHE A 540 -7.22 9.52 2.40
C PHE A 540 -6.00 10.34 1.97
N GLU A 541 -4.88 9.67 1.66
CA GLU A 541 -3.65 10.33 1.22
C GLU A 541 -3.79 10.98 -0.17
N HIS A 542 -4.61 10.40 -1.04
CA HIS A 542 -4.97 11.01 -2.33
C HIS A 542 -5.70 12.35 -2.12
N SER A 543 -6.76 12.40 -1.30
CA SER A 543 -7.50 13.63 -1.03
C SER A 543 -6.64 14.74 -0.42
N ILE A 544 -5.66 14.40 0.42
CA ILE A 544 -4.67 15.36 0.95
C ILE A 544 -3.80 15.92 -0.19
N GLY A 545 -3.33 15.06 -1.10
CA GLY A 545 -2.55 15.47 -2.26
C GLY A 545 -3.33 16.34 -3.24
N VAL A 546 -4.61 16.02 -3.51
CA VAL A 546 -5.50 16.83 -4.35
C VAL A 546 -5.71 18.24 -3.74
N ALA A 547 -5.93 18.33 -2.43
CA ALA A 547 -6.04 19.62 -1.75
C ALA A 547 -4.75 20.47 -1.86
N HIS A 548 -3.59 19.82 -1.77
CA HIS A 548 -2.29 20.48 -1.95
C HIS A 548 -2.14 21.05 -3.36
N LEU A 549 -2.32 20.21 -4.39
CA LEU A 549 -2.19 20.61 -5.80
C LEU A 549 -3.22 21.68 -6.19
N ALA A 550 -4.44 21.59 -5.66
CA ALA A 550 -5.47 22.63 -5.84
C ALA A 550 -4.98 23.99 -5.30
N GLY A 551 -4.38 24.00 -4.11
CA GLY A 551 -3.78 25.19 -3.52
C GLY A 551 -2.55 25.71 -4.29
N GLU A 552 -1.69 24.83 -4.80
CA GLU A 552 -0.55 25.25 -5.64
C GLU A 552 -1.00 25.91 -6.94
N LEU A 553 -1.96 25.28 -7.64
CA LEU A 553 -2.49 25.82 -8.88
C LEU A 553 -3.18 27.17 -8.65
N VAL A 554 -4.05 27.28 -7.63
CA VAL A 554 -4.73 28.54 -7.33
C VAL A 554 -3.74 29.64 -6.95
N ARG A 555 -2.73 29.36 -6.12
CA ARG A 555 -1.70 30.36 -5.77
C ARG A 555 -0.91 30.82 -6.99
N SER A 556 -0.55 29.91 -7.88
CA SER A 556 0.10 30.24 -9.16
C SER A 556 -0.78 31.17 -10.00
N LEU A 557 -2.07 30.85 -10.17
CA LEU A 557 -3.01 31.69 -10.93
C LEU A 557 -3.25 33.05 -10.24
N LYS A 558 -3.32 33.09 -8.92
CA LYS A 558 -3.48 34.33 -8.13
C LYS A 558 -2.27 35.25 -8.28
N ALA A 559 -1.05 34.70 -8.24
CA ALA A 559 0.19 35.44 -8.44
C ALA A 559 0.29 36.11 -9.82
N GLN A 560 -0.48 35.64 -10.81
CA GLN A 560 -0.59 36.24 -12.14
C GLN A 560 -1.51 37.46 -12.20
N GLY A 561 -2.11 37.89 -11.07
CA GLY A 561 -2.99 39.07 -10.99
C GLY A 561 -4.47 38.78 -11.26
N ASN A 562 -4.88 37.50 -11.25
CA ASN A 562 -6.28 37.12 -11.42
C ASN A 562 -7.13 37.45 -10.18
N ASN A 563 -8.42 37.70 -10.38
CA ASN A 563 -9.36 38.07 -9.31
C ASN A 563 -9.74 36.86 -8.43
N ILE A 564 -8.82 36.46 -7.56
CA ILE A 564 -8.91 35.30 -6.66
C ILE A 564 -8.63 35.77 -5.23
N THR A 565 -9.58 35.54 -4.32
CA THR A 565 -9.44 35.89 -2.90
C THR A 565 -8.78 34.75 -2.12
N ASP A 566 -8.22 35.03 -0.94
CA ASP A 566 -7.74 33.97 0.00
C ASP A 566 -8.87 33.00 0.38
N LYS A 567 -10.11 33.50 0.41
CA LYS A 567 -11.29 32.69 0.71
C LYS A 567 -11.61 31.70 -0.40
N ASP A 568 -11.42 32.08 -1.67
CA ASP A 568 -11.60 31.16 -2.79
C ASP A 568 -10.53 30.08 -2.80
N GLU A 569 -9.27 30.45 -2.52
CA GLU A 569 -8.18 29.48 -2.37
C GLU A 569 -8.52 28.42 -1.33
N LEU A 570 -8.95 28.86 -0.14
CA LEU A 570 -9.37 27.94 0.92
C LEU A 570 -10.57 27.07 0.50
N CYS A 571 -11.58 27.64 -0.16
CA CYS A 571 -12.72 26.87 -0.67
C CYS A 571 -12.31 25.81 -1.70
N ILE A 572 -11.38 26.15 -2.60
CA ILE A 572 -10.87 25.24 -3.63
C ILE A 572 -10.04 24.12 -2.99
N GLN A 573 -9.23 24.41 -1.98
CA GLN A 573 -8.54 23.40 -1.19
C GLN A 573 -9.51 22.48 -0.45
N ILE A 574 -10.59 23.02 0.14
CA ILE A 574 -11.62 22.22 0.83
C ILE A 574 -12.34 21.32 -0.18
N ALA A 575 -12.69 21.83 -1.36
CA ALA A 575 -13.30 21.03 -2.42
C ALA A 575 -12.36 19.90 -2.88
N GLY A 576 -11.08 20.19 -3.12
CA GLY A 576 -10.07 19.19 -3.43
C GLY A 576 -9.91 18.13 -2.34
N LEU A 577 -9.97 18.55 -1.07
CA LEU A 577 -9.94 17.63 0.07
C LEU A 577 -11.20 16.75 0.13
N CYS A 578 -12.38 17.30 -0.14
CA CYS A 578 -13.65 16.63 0.13
C CYS A 578 -14.27 15.92 -1.08
N HIS A 579 -13.68 16.02 -2.28
CA HIS A 579 -14.29 15.51 -3.51
C HIS A 579 -14.58 14.00 -3.50
N ASP A 580 -13.80 13.24 -2.71
CA ASP A 580 -13.82 11.79 -2.64
C ASP A 580 -14.51 11.21 -1.38
N LEU A 581 -15.09 12.06 -0.52
CA LEU A 581 -15.75 11.63 0.73
C LEU A 581 -16.85 10.58 0.52
N GLY A 582 -17.51 10.59 -0.63
CA GLY A 582 -18.64 9.74 -0.98
C GLY A 582 -18.27 8.37 -1.55
N HIS A 583 -16.98 8.06 -1.76
CA HIS A 583 -16.58 6.74 -2.24
C HIS A 583 -17.00 5.64 -1.25
N GLY A 584 -17.56 4.56 -1.79
CA GLY A 584 -17.91 3.35 -1.03
C GLY A 584 -16.78 2.32 -1.00
N PRO A 585 -17.02 1.14 -0.38
CA PRO A 585 -16.09 0.02 -0.34
C PRO A 585 -15.52 -0.35 -1.72
N PHE A 586 -14.20 -0.46 -1.82
CA PHE A 586 -13.46 -0.74 -3.05
C PHE A 586 -13.64 0.32 -4.14
N SER A 587 -13.90 1.57 -3.76
CA SER A 587 -13.97 2.74 -4.66
C SER A 587 -14.99 2.54 -5.79
N HIS A 588 -14.57 2.54 -7.07
CA HIS A 588 -15.49 2.44 -8.22
C HIS A 588 -16.20 1.08 -8.33
N VAL A 589 -15.73 0.04 -7.63
CA VAL A 589 -16.44 -1.24 -7.55
C VAL A 589 -17.81 -1.05 -6.91
N PHE A 590 -17.90 -0.17 -5.90
CA PHE A 590 -19.15 0.12 -5.22
C PHE A 590 -20.19 0.76 -6.12
N GLU A 591 -19.79 1.67 -7.02
CA GLU A 591 -20.71 2.25 -8.01
C GLU A 591 -21.31 1.18 -8.93
N VAL A 592 -20.51 0.19 -9.33
CA VAL A 592 -20.99 -0.92 -10.17
C VAL A 592 -21.99 -1.79 -9.39
N PHE A 593 -21.70 -2.05 -8.11
CA PHE A 593 -22.65 -2.70 -7.21
C PHE A 593 -23.96 -1.91 -7.08
N MET A 594 -23.90 -0.61 -6.78
CA MET A 594 -25.08 0.26 -6.62
C MET A 594 -25.96 0.27 -7.88
N LYS A 595 -25.36 0.36 -9.07
CA LYS A 595 -26.07 0.31 -10.36
C LYS A 595 -26.80 -1.02 -10.59
N LYS A 596 -26.26 -2.14 -10.10
CA LYS A 596 -26.86 -3.47 -10.23
C LYS A 596 -27.90 -3.75 -9.14
N ALA A 597 -27.60 -3.37 -7.90
CA ALA A 597 -28.47 -3.61 -6.75
C ALA A 597 -29.74 -2.73 -6.79
N ASN A 598 -29.60 -1.47 -7.23
CA ASN A 598 -30.73 -0.55 -7.34
C ASN A 598 -30.70 0.24 -8.66
N PRO A 599 -31.11 -0.37 -9.79
CA PRO A 599 -31.06 0.26 -11.11
C PRO A 599 -31.91 1.53 -11.25
N GLY A 600 -32.91 1.72 -10.37
CA GLY A 600 -33.77 2.92 -10.35
C GLY A 600 -33.13 4.12 -9.65
N LEU A 601 -32.08 3.90 -8.86
CA LEU A 601 -31.38 4.96 -8.13
C LEU A 601 -30.12 5.38 -8.89
N LYS A 602 -30.08 6.64 -9.33
CA LYS A 602 -28.88 7.22 -9.93
C LYS A 602 -27.90 7.66 -8.84
N TRP A 603 -27.16 6.71 -8.28
CA TRP A 603 -26.14 6.97 -7.26
C TRP A 603 -24.78 7.25 -7.92
N THR A 604 -24.10 8.32 -7.49
CA THR A 604 -22.69 8.58 -7.84
C THR A 604 -21.90 8.97 -6.60
N HIS A 605 -20.58 8.72 -6.60
CA HIS A 605 -19.75 9.06 -5.45
C HIS A 605 -19.66 10.58 -5.25
N GLU A 606 -19.73 11.38 -6.32
CA GLU A 606 -19.69 12.84 -6.26
C GLU A 606 -20.91 13.41 -5.52
N GLU A 607 -22.12 12.89 -5.79
CA GLU A 607 -23.33 13.27 -5.05
C GLU A 607 -23.23 12.85 -3.57
N ALA A 608 -22.71 11.65 -3.31
CA ALA A 608 -22.49 11.17 -1.95
C ALA A 608 -21.43 12.01 -1.21
N SER A 609 -20.40 12.51 -1.90
CA SER A 609 -19.37 13.40 -1.35
C SER A 609 -19.97 14.71 -0.88
N VAL A 610 -20.88 15.31 -1.66
CA VAL A 610 -21.61 16.52 -1.25
C VAL A 610 -22.43 16.27 0.01
N LYS A 611 -23.19 15.18 0.08
CA LYS A 611 -24.00 14.83 1.27
C LYS A 611 -23.13 14.58 2.51
N MET A 612 -21.98 13.91 2.33
CA MET A 612 -21.03 13.68 3.41
C MET A 612 -20.39 14.98 3.88
N PHE A 613 -20.03 15.87 2.94
CA PHE A 613 -19.50 17.20 3.24
C PHE A 613 -20.51 18.06 4.03
N GLU A 614 -21.80 18.04 3.65
CA GLU A 614 -22.85 18.75 4.41
C GLU A 614 -22.99 18.23 5.85
N SER A 615 -22.99 16.90 6.02
CA SER A 615 -23.00 16.28 7.35
C SER A 615 -21.76 16.69 8.17
N LEU A 616 -20.58 16.66 7.56
CA LEU A 616 -19.32 17.01 8.20
C LEU A 616 -19.29 18.48 8.62
N ILE A 617 -19.58 19.39 7.69
CA ILE A 617 -19.44 20.83 7.92
C ILE A 617 -20.38 21.31 9.03
N SER A 618 -21.57 20.71 9.14
CA SER A 618 -22.54 21.01 10.20
C SER A 618 -22.06 20.68 11.62
N LYS A 619 -21.03 19.83 11.76
CA LYS A 619 -20.51 19.34 13.05
C LYS A 619 -19.25 20.06 13.50
N ILE A 620 -18.65 20.91 12.66
CA ILE A 620 -17.42 21.63 12.97
C ILE A 620 -17.66 23.14 13.05
N GLU A 621 -16.86 23.82 13.88
CA GLU A 621 -16.85 25.27 13.91
C GLU A 621 -16.05 25.81 12.71
N HIS A 622 -16.69 26.63 11.88
CA HIS A 622 -16.11 27.19 10.66
C HIS A 622 -16.57 28.63 10.41
N ASN A 623 -15.80 29.35 9.59
CA ASN A 623 -16.08 30.73 9.15
C ASN A 623 -16.59 30.81 7.69
N LEU A 624 -16.98 29.68 7.10
CA LEU A 624 -17.57 29.62 5.75
C LEU A 624 -19.03 30.12 5.74
N ASN A 625 -19.37 30.97 4.77
CA ASN A 625 -20.73 31.47 4.56
C ASN A 625 -21.51 30.56 3.57
N LYS A 626 -22.77 30.88 3.26
CA LYS A 626 -23.61 30.05 2.38
C LYS A 626 -23.08 30.03 0.94
N SER A 627 -22.53 31.15 0.47
CA SER A 627 -21.91 31.27 -0.85
C SER A 627 -20.69 30.34 -0.98
N ASP A 628 -19.83 30.30 0.03
CA ASP A 628 -18.65 29.42 0.09
C ASP A 628 -19.04 27.95 0.05
N ILE A 629 -20.00 27.55 0.89
CA ILE A 629 -20.50 26.17 0.94
C ILE A 629 -21.08 25.77 -0.43
N THR A 630 -21.86 26.66 -1.06
CA THR A 630 -22.43 26.41 -2.40
C THR A 630 -21.34 26.30 -3.46
N PHE A 631 -20.31 27.15 -3.37
CA PHE A 631 -19.16 27.09 -4.27
C PHE A 631 -18.39 25.76 -4.14
N ILE A 632 -18.10 25.32 -2.91
CA ILE A 632 -17.45 24.03 -2.65
C ILE A 632 -18.27 22.87 -3.23
N LYS A 633 -19.59 22.85 -3.01
CA LYS A 633 -20.46 21.79 -3.56
C LYS A 633 -20.43 21.76 -5.09
N ASN A 634 -20.42 22.92 -5.74
CA ASN A 634 -20.34 23.01 -7.20
C ASN A 634 -18.95 22.68 -7.76
N LEU A 635 -17.88 22.83 -6.97
CA LEU A 635 -16.54 22.35 -7.31
C LEU A 635 -16.44 20.82 -7.23
N ILE A 636 -17.12 20.20 -6.26
CA ILE A 636 -17.16 18.75 -6.08
C ILE A 636 -18.09 18.10 -7.13
N TYR A 637 -19.30 18.65 -7.29
CA TYR A 637 -20.32 18.10 -8.17
C TYR A 637 -21.03 19.19 -8.99
N ARG A 638 -20.39 19.59 -10.09
CA ARG A 638 -20.87 20.65 -10.98
C ARG A 638 -22.27 20.39 -11.55
N LYS A 639 -22.60 19.12 -11.82
CA LYS A 639 -23.94 18.70 -12.32
C LYS A 639 -25.07 18.92 -11.33
N GLY A 640 -24.76 19.06 -10.03
CA GLY A 640 -25.75 19.37 -9.01
C GLY A 640 -26.32 20.79 -9.13
N ASN A 641 -25.57 21.71 -9.75
CA ASN A 641 -25.94 23.12 -9.95
C ASN A 641 -26.59 23.73 -8.70
N PHE A 642 -25.93 23.57 -7.55
CA PHE A 642 -26.45 23.98 -6.26
C PHE A 642 -26.59 25.50 -6.22
N GLN A 643 -27.73 25.98 -5.75
CA GLN A 643 -28.03 27.39 -5.54
C GLN A 643 -28.72 27.57 -4.19
N SER A 644 -28.53 28.73 -3.58
CA SER A 644 -29.26 29.16 -2.40
C SER A 644 -30.00 30.46 -2.75
N GLU A 645 -31.26 30.56 -2.33
CA GLU A 645 -32.11 31.73 -2.62
C GLU A 645 -31.89 32.87 -1.61
N ASP A 646 -31.41 32.55 -0.41
CA ASP A 646 -31.23 33.48 0.71
C ASP A 646 -29.77 33.89 0.94
N TYR A 647 -29.20 34.63 -0.02
CA TYR A 647 -27.87 35.24 0.10
C TYR A 647 -27.90 36.68 0.63
N SER A 648 -26.97 37.01 1.53
CA SER A 648 -26.62 38.40 1.88
C SER A 648 -26.05 39.15 0.67
N GLU A 649 -25.93 40.48 0.76
CA GLU A 649 -25.35 41.29 -0.33
C GLU A 649 -23.91 40.87 -0.65
N GLU A 650 -23.07 40.70 0.38
CA GLU A 650 -21.69 40.20 0.24
C GLU A 650 -21.64 38.83 -0.43
N GLU A 651 -22.54 37.91 -0.04
CA GLU A 651 -22.63 36.57 -0.63
C GLU A 651 -23.06 36.61 -2.11
N ARG A 652 -23.87 37.59 -2.51
CA ARG A 652 -24.26 37.80 -3.92
C ARG A 652 -23.09 38.33 -4.74
N GLU A 653 -22.31 39.26 -4.19
CA GLU A 653 -21.09 39.77 -4.84
C GLU A 653 -20.06 38.67 -5.04
N ASP A 654 -19.80 37.84 -4.02
CA ASP A 654 -18.90 36.69 -4.11
C ASP A 654 -19.36 35.69 -5.18
N ASN A 655 -20.66 35.37 -5.21
CA ASN A 655 -21.22 34.48 -6.22
C ASN A 655 -21.11 35.06 -7.63
N GLN A 656 -21.38 36.35 -7.80
CA GLN A 656 -21.26 37.01 -9.09
C GLN A 656 -19.80 37.00 -9.57
N ARG A 657 -18.86 37.35 -8.69
CA ARG A 657 -17.43 37.29 -9.00
C ARG A 657 -16.99 35.89 -9.40
N ARG A 658 -17.43 34.83 -8.71
CA ARG A 658 -17.13 33.43 -9.06
C ARG A 658 -17.73 33.05 -10.41
N LYS A 659 -18.94 33.51 -10.74
CA LYS A 659 -19.57 33.33 -12.06
C LYS A 659 -18.82 34.04 -13.18
N ASP A 660 -18.30 35.23 -12.91
CA ASP A 660 -17.48 36.01 -13.87
C ASP A 660 -16.10 35.38 -14.10
N ASN A 661 -15.68 34.45 -13.23
CA ASN A 661 -14.38 33.77 -13.27
C ASN A 661 -14.55 32.24 -13.34
N PRO A 662 -15.12 31.70 -14.45
CA PRO A 662 -15.48 30.28 -14.55
C PRO A 662 -14.29 29.32 -14.53
N TYR A 663 -13.06 29.81 -14.78
CA TYR A 663 -11.83 29.03 -14.66
C TYR A 663 -11.61 28.44 -13.26
N LEU A 664 -12.21 29.01 -12.20
CA LEU A 664 -12.14 28.46 -10.85
C LEU A 664 -12.75 27.05 -10.75
N PHE A 665 -13.76 26.76 -11.57
CA PHE A 665 -14.43 25.46 -11.63
C PHE A 665 -13.65 24.41 -12.45
N GLN A 666 -12.52 24.79 -13.04
CA GLN A 666 -11.67 23.90 -13.85
C GLN A 666 -10.52 23.27 -13.05
N ILE A 667 -10.44 23.54 -11.74
CA ILE A 667 -9.29 23.15 -10.90
C ILE A 667 -9.46 21.76 -10.31
N VAL A 668 -10.57 21.52 -9.59
CA VAL A 668 -10.80 20.27 -8.83
C VAL A 668 -11.39 19.16 -9.71
N ALA A 669 -12.46 19.46 -10.45
CA ALA A 669 -13.16 18.52 -11.31
C ALA A 669 -13.50 19.19 -12.65
N ASN A 670 -12.66 18.95 -13.66
CA ASN A 670 -12.74 19.66 -14.93
C ASN A 670 -13.42 18.80 -16.00
N GLU A 671 -14.74 18.92 -16.12
CA GLU A 671 -15.50 18.24 -17.18
C GLU A 671 -15.26 18.84 -18.58
N ASP A 672 -14.81 20.10 -18.66
CA ASP A 672 -14.67 20.81 -19.93
C ASP A 672 -13.49 20.28 -20.75
N THR A 673 -12.35 20.03 -20.11
CA THR A 673 -11.13 19.52 -20.77
C THR A 673 -10.69 18.14 -20.31
N GLY A 674 -11.18 17.69 -19.14
CA GLY A 674 -10.71 16.46 -18.51
C GLY A 674 -9.35 16.58 -17.84
N ILE A 675 -8.82 17.80 -17.62
CA ILE A 675 -7.57 18.05 -16.89
C ILE A 675 -7.86 18.81 -15.60
N ASP A 676 -7.62 18.14 -14.47
CA ASP A 676 -7.83 18.66 -13.12
C ASP A 676 -6.74 18.13 -12.18
N VAL A 677 -6.65 18.73 -10.99
CA VAL A 677 -5.63 18.38 -9.98
C VAL A 677 -5.87 17.00 -9.34
N ASP A 678 -7.11 16.48 -9.39
CA ASP A 678 -7.42 15.08 -9.07
C ASP A 678 -6.57 14.12 -9.93
N LYS A 679 -6.62 14.29 -11.25
CA LYS A 679 -5.81 13.49 -12.19
C LYS A 679 -4.32 13.59 -11.96
N MET A 680 -3.84 14.80 -11.64
CA MET A 680 -2.41 15.03 -11.42
C MET A 680 -1.90 14.28 -10.18
N ASP A 681 -2.69 14.25 -9.09
CA ASP A 681 -2.34 13.46 -7.91
C ASP A 681 -2.36 11.97 -8.23
N TYR A 682 -3.49 11.45 -8.74
CA TYR A 682 -3.60 10.00 -8.89
C TYR A 682 -2.64 9.45 -9.96
N PHE A 683 -2.30 10.19 -11.02
CA PHE A 683 -1.26 9.73 -11.96
C PHE A 683 0.08 9.54 -11.26
N SER A 684 0.47 10.51 -10.43
CA SER A 684 1.74 10.48 -9.71
C SER A 684 1.72 9.39 -8.62
N ARG A 685 0.65 9.35 -7.83
CA ARG A 685 0.47 8.43 -6.70
C ARG A 685 0.27 6.99 -7.14
N ASP A 686 -0.59 6.74 -8.12
CA ASP A 686 -0.83 5.39 -8.62
C ASP A 686 0.43 4.86 -9.31
N CYS A 687 1.13 5.67 -10.10
CA CYS A 687 2.39 5.23 -10.72
C CYS A 687 3.41 4.82 -9.65
N LEU A 688 3.59 5.63 -8.59
CA LEU A 688 4.49 5.33 -7.48
C LEU A 688 4.17 3.96 -6.85
N HIS A 689 2.92 3.75 -6.45
CA HIS A 689 2.48 2.54 -5.75
C HIS A 689 2.39 1.31 -6.65
N LEU A 690 2.16 1.50 -7.95
CA LEU A 690 2.16 0.42 -8.94
C LEU A 690 3.56 0.03 -9.39
N GLY A 691 4.62 0.78 -9.03
CA GLY A 691 5.97 0.57 -9.57
C GLY A 691 6.08 0.95 -11.05
N MET A 692 5.29 1.93 -11.50
CA MET A 692 5.29 2.47 -12.86
C MET A 692 5.95 3.86 -12.87
N LYS A 693 6.62 4.21 -13.97
CA LYS A 693 7.17 5.56 -14.14
C LYS A 693 6.10 6.48 -14.73
N SER A 694 5.83 7.59 -14.06
CA SER A 694 5.11 8.71 -14.66
C SER A 694 6.12 9.69 -15.26
N ASN A 695 5.94 10.02 -16.55
CA ASN A 695 6.70 11.09 -17.18
C ASN A 695 6.03 12.46 -17.00
N PHE A 696 4.82 12.50 -16.43
CA PHE A 696 4.08 13.73 -16.20
C PHE A 696 4.63 14.50 -15.00
N SER A 697 4.87 15.81 -15.18
CA SER A 697 5.28 16.74 -14.13
C SER A 697 4.17 17.75 -13.84
N HIS A 698 3.55 17.63 -12.67
CA HIS A 698 2.53 18.58 -12.21
C HIS A 698 3.12 19.98 -11.94
N GLU A 699 4.35 20.06 -11.41
CA GLU A 699 5.08 21.33 -11.22
C GLU A 699 5.18 22.12 -12.54
N ARG A 700 5.52 21.42 -13.63
CA ARG A 700 5.59 22.01 -14.97
C ARG A 700 4.22 22.47 -15.46
N PHE A 701 3.17 21.70 -15.18
CA PHE A 701 1.79 22.11 -15.49
C PHE A 701 1.43 23.40 -14.76
N VAL A 702 1.62 23.46 -13.42
CA VAL A 702 1.30 24.63 -12.58
C VAL A 702 2.08 25.87 -13.01
N MET A 703 3.33 25.70 -13.45
CA MET A 703 4.18 26.79 -13.93
C MET A 703 3.73 27.39 -15.27
N PHE A 704 3.14 26.58 -16.16
CA PHE A 704 2.69 27.03 -17.50
C PHE A 704 1.18 27.19 -17.63
N ALA A 705 0.41 26.92 -16.58
CA ALA A 705 -1.02 27.20 -16.54
C ALA A 705 -1.28 28.70 -16.39
N ARG A 706 -2.14 29.27 -17.24
CA ARG A 706 -2.50 30.70 -17.23
C ARG A 706 -3.97 30.89 -17.50
N VAL A 707 -4.58 31.92 -16.90
CA VAL A 707 -5.94 32.35 -17.28
C VAL A 707 -5.85 33.20 -18.53
N CYS A 708 -6.49 32.75 -19.61
CA CYS A 708 -6.59 33.50 -20.86
C CYS A 708 -8.05 33.61 -21.28
N THR A 709 -8.34 34.60 -22.13
CA THR A 709 -9.64 34.75 -22.78
C THR A 709 -9.66 33.95 -24.08
N SER A 710 -10.66 33.10 -24.25
CA SER A 710 -10.91 32.38 -25.50
C SER A 710 -12.42 32.31 -25.73
N GLU A 711 -12.87 32.68 -26.93
CA GLU A 711 -14.30 32.75 -27.28
C GLU A 711 -15.13 33.59 -26.29
N GLY A 712 -14.54 34.69 -25.77
CA GLY A 712 -15.20 35.59 -24.82
C GLY A 712 -15.32 35.06 -23.38
N LYS A 713 -14.73 33.89 -23.06
CA LYS A 713 -14.71 33.31 -21.72
C LYS A 713 -13.29 33.16 -21.18
N LYS A 714 -13.10 33.44 -19.89
CA LYS A 714 -11.83 33.19 -19.20
C LYS A 714 -11.71 31.71 -18.81
N GLN A 715 -10.61 31.05 -19.17
CA GLN A 715 -10.36 29.65 -18.86
C GLN A 715 -8.87 29.37 -18.62
N ILE A 716 -8.56 28.25 -17.97
CA ILE A 716 -7.19 27.79 -17.79
C ILE A 716 -6.66 27.30 -19.15
N CYS A 717 -5.60 27.95 -19.61
CA CYS A 717 -4.94 27.67 -20.87
C CYS A 717 -3.49 27.25 -20.61
N MET A 718 -2.96 26.43 -21.52
CA MET A 718 -1.59 25.94 -21.44
C MET A 718 -0.70 26.64 -22.44
N ARG A 719 0.61 26.58 -22.21
CA ARG A 719 1.55 27.13 -23.17
C ARG A 719 1.65 26.27 -24.43
N ASP A 720 1.65 26.88 -25.61
CA ASP A 720 1.75 26.19 -26.93
C ASP A 720 2.83 25.09 -27.00
N LYS A 721 4.03 25.36 -26.49
CA LYS A 721 5.15 24.40 -26.44
C LYS A 721 4.90 23.16 -25.56
N GLU A 722 3.90 23.20 -24.69
CA GLU A 722 3.54 22.14 -23.75
C GLU A 722 2.51 21.15 -24.34
N SER A 723 2.09 21.36 -25.60
CA SER A 723 1.13 20.49 -26.30
C SER A 723 1.50 19.00 -26.27
N LEU A 724 2.78 18.66 -26.48
CA LEU A 724 3.26 17.27 -26.37
C LEU A 724 3.12 16.71 -24.95
N ASN A 725 3.43 17.52 -23.93
CA ASN A 725 3.29 17.12 -22.53
C ASN A 725 1.82 16.88 -22.15
N MET A 726 0.88 17.60 -22.79
CA MET A 726 -0.56 17.34 -22.61
C MET A 726 -0.97 16.01 -23.24
N TYR A 727 -0.43 15.64 -24.40
CA TYR A 727 -0.61 14.30 -24.96
C TYR A 727 -0.05 13.22 -24.04
N GLU A 728 1.14 13.45 -23.46
CA GLU A 728 1.74 12.52 -22.49
C GLU A 728 0.85 12.31 -21.27
N LEU A 729 0.18 13.36 -20.76
CA LEU A 729 -0.79 13.23 -19.65
C LEU A 729 -1.90 12.23 -19.99
N PHE A 730 -2.55 12.40 -21.15
CA PHE A 730 -3.61 11.48 -21.59
C PHE A 730 -3.09 10.08 -21.92
N HIS A 731 -1.85 9.98 -22.42
CA HIS A 731 -1.19 8.72 -22.66
C HIS A 731 -0.88 7.96 -21.36
N VAL A 732 -0.43 8.65 -20.31
CA VAL A 732 -0.24 8.05 -18.97
C VAL A 732 -1.56 7.47 -18.45
N ARG A 733 -2.66 8.22 -18.58
CA ARG A 733 -4.00 7.69 -18.24
C ARG A 733 -4.31 6.41 -19.01
N TYR A 734 -4.13 6.41 -20.33
CA TYR A 734 -4.36 5.24 -21.16
C TYR A 734 -3.51 4.03 -20.71
N LEU A 735 -2.22 4.24 -20.42
CA LEU A 735 -1.32 3.20 -19.92
C LEU A 735 -1.75 2.65 -18.55
N LEU A 736 -2.17 3.51 -17.63
CA LEU A 736 -2.70 3.09 -16.32
C LEU A 736 -3.95 2.23 -16.48
N HIS A 737 -4.85 2.62 -17.40
CA HIS A 737 -6.02 1.80 -17.73
C HIS A 737 -5.62 0.43 -18.27
N CYS A 738 -4.71 0.37 -19.24
CA CYS A 738 -4.28 -0.88 -19.88
C CYS A 738 -3.56 -1.83 -18.91
N ASN A 739 -2.60 -1.28 -18.17
CA ASN A 739 -1.64 -2.08 -17.40
C ASN A 739 -2.15 -2.40 -16.00
N ALA A 740 -2.92 -1.50 -15.37
CA ALA A 740 -3.33 -1.62 -13.98
C ALA A 740 -4.85 -1.67 -13.81
N TYR A 741 -5.57 -0.58 -14.12
CA TYR A 741 -6.98 -0.45 -13.72
C TYR A 741 -7.88 -1.49 -14.38
N LYS A 742 -7.55 -1.93 -15.60
CA LYS A 742 -8.32 -2.91 -16.37
C LYS A 742 -7.57 -4.23 -16.55
N HIS A 743 -6.61 -4.51 -15.66
CA HIS A 743 -5.90 -5.78 -15.64
C HIS A 743 -6.88 -6.95 -15.43
N ARG A 744 -6.72 -8.04 -16.19
CA ARG A 744 -7.69 -9.16 -16.23
C ARG A 744 -8.00 -9.77 -14.87
N VAL A 745 -6.98 -9.94 -14.02
CA VAL A 745 -7.14 -10.52 -12.68
C VAL A 745 -7.84 -9.54 -11.74
N LYS A 746 -7.59 -8.23 -11.89
CA LYS A 746 -8.28 -7.19 -11.12
C LYS A 746 -9.77 -7.21 -11.47
N VAL A 747 -10.11 -7.22 -12.76
CA VAL A 747 -11.51 -7.26 -13.20
C VAL A 747 -12.23 -8.54 -12.74
N ALA A 748 -11.55 -9.69 -12.71
CA ALA A 748 -12.10 -10.92 -12.14
C ALA A 748 -12.45 -10.73 -10.64
N ILE A 749 -11.52 -10.20 -9.85
CA ILE A 749 -11.71 -9.97 -8.40
C ILE A 749 -12.81 -8.94 -8.15
N GLU A 750 -12.83 -7.82 -8.88
CA GLU A 750 -13.87 -6.81 -8.75
C GLU A 750 -15.25 -7.38 -9.11
N THR A 751 -15.31 -8.26 -10.11
CA THR A 751 -16.54 -8.99 -10.46
C THR A 751 -16.97 -9.91 -9.31
N MET A 752 -16.05 -10.64 -8.68
CA MET A 752 -16.35 -11.46 -7.50
C MET A 752 -16.80 -10.61 -6.30
N ILE A 753 -16.20 -9.44 -6.07
CA ILE A 753 -16.60 -8.53 -4.99
C ILE A 753 -18.02 -8.02 -5.25
N VAL A 754 -18.34 -7.62 -6.48
CA VAL A 754 -19.72 -7.22 -6.84
C VAL A 754 -20.70 -8.36 -6.63
N ASP A 755 -20.37 -9.58 -7.09
CA ASP A 755 -21.23 -10.75 -6.89
C ASP A 755 -21.42 -11.07 -5.39
N ALA A 756 -20.38 -10.93 -4.57
CA ALA A 756 -20.45 -11.11 -3.12
C ALA A 756 -21.30 -10.03 -2.43
N LEU A 757 -21.18 -8.77 -2.85
CA LEU A 757 -22.00 -7.66 -2.32
C LEU A 757 -23.46 -7.80 -2.73
N LEU A 758 -23.75 -8.22 -3.97
CA LEU A 758 -25.12 -8.53 -4.42
C LEU A 758 -25.70 -9.71 -3.64
N ALA A 759 -24.91 -10.73 -3.37
CA ALA A 759 -25.31 -11.86 -2.52
C ALA A 759 -25.56 -11.46 -1.06
N ALA A 760 -24.90 -10.40 -0.59
CA ALA A 760 -25.06 -9.84 0.75
C ALA A 760 -26.22 -8.85 0.88
N ASP A 761 -26.56 -8.15 -0.21
CA ASP A 761 -27.65 -7.18 -0.29
C ASP A 761 -29.00 -7.93 -0.30
N THR A 762 -29.52 -8.18 0.89
CA THR A 762 -30.72 -8.99 1.14
C THR A 762 -31.74 -8.19 1.94
N ASP A 763 -32.97 -8.67 2.07
CA ASP A 763 -34.00 -7.99 2.87
C ASP A 763 -33.62 -7.83 4.36
N VAL A 764 -32.68 -8.63 4.86
CA VAL A 764 -32.16 -8.53 6.24
C VAL A 764 -31.17 -7.38 6.39
N ARG A 765 -30.35 -7.11 5.36
CA ARG A 765 -29.40 -6.01 5.33
C ARG A 765 -29.27 -5.49 3.91
N LYS A 766 -29.82 -4.30 3.68
CA LYS A 766 -29.79 -3.62 2.38
C LYS A 766 -28.66 -2.61 2.32
N ILE A 767 -27.46 -3.10 2.02
CA ILE A 767 -26.24 -2.31 1.82
C ILE A 767 -26.48 -1.18 0.80
N SER A 768 -27.26 -1.46 -0.25
CA SER A 768 -27.61 -0.47 -1.28
C SER A 768 -28.46 0.70 -0.74
N GLU A 769 -29.36 0.45 0.20
CA GLU A 769 -30.14 1.50 0.88
C GLU A 769 -29.32 2.18 2.01
N GLU A 770 -28.45 1.44 2.70
CA GLU A 770 -27.55 2.01 3.71
C GLU A 770 -26.63 3.09 3.10
N ALA A 771 -26.16 2.88 1.87
CA ALA A 771 -25.26 3.80 1.17
C ALA A 771 -25.86 5.17 0.83
N THR A 772 -27.18 5.36 0.91
CA THR A 772 -27.82 6.64 0.60
C THR A 772 -27.83 7.61 1.77
N SER A 773 -27.53 7.13 2.99
CA SER A 773 -27.46 7.94 4.21
C SER A 773 -25.99 8.21 4.60
N PRO A 774 -25.58 9.47 4.83
CA PRO A 774 -24.21 9.79 5.26
C PRO A 774 -23.76 9.05 6.52
N GLU A 775 -24.66 8.92 7.52
CA GLU A 775 -24.34 8.26 8.79
C GLU A 775 -24.06 6.77 8.65
N LYS A 776 -24.78 6.11 7.73
CA LYS A 776 -24.58 4.69 7.44
C LYS A 776 -23.39 4.47 6.51
N LEU A 777 -23.26 5.31 5.48
CA LEU A 777 -22.09 5.30 4.58
C LEU A 777 -20.78 5.48 5.35
N LEU A 778 -20.79 6.25 6.44
CA LEU A 778 -19.65 6.42 7.35
C LEU A 778 -19.07 5.08 7.86
N THR A 779 -19.92 4.06 8.00
CA THR A 779 -19.52 2.73 8.50
C THR A 779 -19.22 1.70 7.40
N LEU A 780 -19.47 2.04 6.13
CA LEU A 780 -19.27 1.16 4.99
C LEU A 780 -17.86 1.36 4.40
N THR A 781 -16.91 0.52 4.78
CA THR A 781 -15.51 0.54 4.28
C THR A 781 -15.14 -0.79 3.63
N ASP A 782 -13.90 -0.94 3.17
CA ASP A 782 -13.41 -2.19 2.55
C ASP A 782 -13.50 -3.41 3.50
N ASP A 783 -13.61 -3.16 4.80
CA ASP A 783 -13.76 -4.16 5.87
C ASP A 783 -15.07 -4.95 5.80
N ILE A 784 -15.99 -4.56 4.90
CA ILE A 784 -17.22 -5.31 4.64
C ILE A 784 -16.97 -6.77 4.26
N LEU A 785 -15.81 -7.10 3.65
CA LEU A 785 -15.46 -8.50 3.33
C LEU A 785 -15.09 -9.34 4.56
N GLU A 786 -14.84 -8.72 5.70
CA GLU A 786 -14.54 -9.41 6.96
C GLU A 786 -15.77 -9.58 7.86
N ASP A 787 -16.94 -9.10 7.41
CA ASP A 787 -18.16 -9.13 8.20
C ASP A 787 -18.67 -10.57 8.41
N THR A 788 -18.76 -10.99 9.68
CA THR A 788 -19.21 -12.34 10.06
C THR A 788 -20.71 -12.54 9.89
N ASN A 789 -21.49 -11.48 9.72
CA ASN A 789 -22.94 -11.53 9.60
C ASN A 789 -23.43 -11.68 8.15
N LEU A 790 -22.52 -11.82 7.18
CA LEU A 790 -22.88 -12.01 5.79
C LEU A 790 -23.56 -13.37 5.53
N PRO A 791 -24.49 -13.44 4.56
CA PRO A 791 -25.04 -14.69 4.04
C PRO A 791 -23.97 -15.69 3.58
N GLN A 792 -24.26 -16.99 3.65
CA GLN A 792 -23.28 -18.05 3.34
C GLN A 792 -22.78 -17.99 1.90
N ASN A 793 -23.66 -17.73 0.93
CA ASN A 793 -23.31 -17.54 -0.48
C ASN A 793 -22.29 -16.40 -0.68
N ALA A 794 -22.45 -15.26 0.01
CA ALA A 794 -21.48 -14.16 -0.03
C ALA A 794 -20.15 -14.58 0.59
N LYS A 795 -20.19 -15.25 1.75
CA LYS A 795 -18.99 -15.77 2.43
C LYS A 795 -18.22 -16.76 1.58
N ASP A 796 -18.89 -17.62 0.83
CA ASP A 796 -18.26 -18.59 -0.05
C ASP A 796 -17.45 -17.90 -1.16
N ILE A 797 -18.01 -16.86 -1.78
CA ILE A 797 -17.30 -16.05 -2.79
C ILE A 797 -16.10 -15.33 -2.17
N ILE A 798 -16.26 -14.73 -0.99
CA ILE A 798 -15.17 -14.04 -0.27
C ILE A 798 -14.05 -15.02 0.10
N ASN A 799 -14.40 -16.21 0.59
CA ASN A 799 -13.43 -17.26 0.91
C ASN A 799 -12.65 -17.72 -0.31
N ARG A 800 -13.30 -17.77 -1.48
CA ARG A 800 -12.62 -18.02 -2.76
C ARG A 800 -11.61 -16.93 -3.11
N ILE A 801 -11.96 -15.65 -2.93
CA ILE A 801 -11.02 -14.52 -3.12
C ILE A 801 -9.80 -14.68 -2.18
N LYS A 802 -10.04 -14.97 -0.89
CA LYS A 802 -8.98 -15.16 0.14
C LYS A 802 -8.07 -16.34 -0.16
N LYS A 803 -8.62 -17.44 -0.70
CA LYS A 803 -7.86 -18.63 -1.13
C LYS A 803 -7.24 -18.49 -2.52
N ARG A 804 -7.45 -17.36 -3.19
CA ARG A 804 -7.06 -17.09 -4.58
C ARG A 804 -7.68 -18.04 -5.61
N ASP A 805 -8.83 -18.62 -5.29
CA ASP A 805 -9.67 -19.38 -6.23
C ASP A 805 -10.56 -18.40 -7.02
N LEU A 806 -9.96 -17.71 -7.98
CA LEU A 806 -10.60 -16.63 -8.70
C LEU A 806 -11.44 -17.13 -9.89
N TYR A 807 -12.31 -16.26 -10.43
CA TYR A 807 -12.96 -16.53 -11.71
C TYR A 807 -11.93 -16.75 -12.82
N SER A 808 -12.09 -17.84 -13.56
CA SER A 808 -11.15 -18.29 -14.57
C SER A 808 -11.25 -17.46 -15.83
N PHE A 809 -10.14 -16.88 -16.25
CA PHE A 809 -10.06 -16.11 -17.48
C PHE A 809 -9.98 -17.02 -18.71
N LEU A 810 -10.94 -16.91 -19.63
CA LEU A 810 -10.99 -17.72 -20.86
C LEU A 810 -10.31 -16.99 -22.03
N GLY A 811 -10.48 -15.68 -22.14
CA GLY A 811 -9.88 -14.91 -23.23
C GLY A 811 -10.30 -13.44 -23.25
N SER A 812 -9.67 -12.66 -24.15
CA SER A 812 -10.05 -11.28 -24.41
C SER A 812 -9.79 -10.86 -25.84
N LYS A 813 -10.65 -9.99 -26.39
CA LYS A 813 -10.46 -9.34 -27.70
C LYS A 813 -10.66 -7.82 -27.58
N ILE A 814 -9.85 -7.06 -28.33
CA ILE A 814 -9.95 -5.59 -28.41
C ILE A 814 -10.72 -5.23 -29.67
N PHE A 815 -11.67 -4.31 -29.54
CA PHE A 815 -12.52 -3.80 -30.61
C PHE A 815 -12.31 -2.30 -30.77
N LYS A 816 -12.18 -1.87 -32.03
CA LYS A 816 -12.25 -0.45 -32.40
C LYS A 816 -13.65 0.12 -32.12
N PRO A 817 -13.78 1.44 -31.92
CA PRO A 817 -15.08 2.08 -31.74
C PRO A 817 -16.04 1.72 -32.87
N GLY A 818 -17.27 1.32 -32.52
CA GLY A 818 -18.31 0.94 -33.49
C GLY A 818 -18.25 -0.50 -34.03
N ASN A 819 -17.20 -1.28 -33.74
CA ASN A 819 -17.05 -2.66 -34.22
C ASN A 819 -17.62 -3.73 -33.26
N LEU A 820 -17.97 -3.34 -32.02
CA LEU A 820 -18.64 -4.19 -31.04
C LEU A 820 -20.16 -4.16 -31.26
N LYS A 821 -20.83 -5.31 -31.17
CA LYS A 821 -22.28 -5.46 -31.30
C LYS A 821 -22.87 -6.07 -30.03
N GLY A 822 -23.87 -5.40 -29.46
CA GLY A 822 -24.77 -5.97 -28.44
C GLY A 822 -24.01 -6.56 -27.25
N CYS A 823 -23.22 -5.74 -26.56
CA CYS A 823 -22.47 -6.13 -25.37
C CYS A 823 -22.41 -5.00 -24.32
N ASP A 824 -23.12 -3.88 -24.53
CA ASP A 824 -23.04 -2.72 -23.65
C ASP A 824 -23.85 -2.92 -22.35
N THR A 825 -24.86 -3.79 -22.37
CA THR A 825 -25.69 -4.11 -21.19
C THR A 825 -25.50 -5.53 -20.69
N ASP A 826 -25.83 -5.79 -19.40
CA ASP A 826 -25.76 -7.14 -18.83
C ASP A 826 -26.68 -8.12 -19.59
N LYS A 827 -27.88 -7.69 -20.02
CA LYS A 827 -28.81 -8.52 -20.80
C LYS A 827 -28.22 -8.94 -22.15
N GLU A 828 -27.63 -7.99 -22.86
CA GLU A 828 -26.96 -8.24 -24.13
C GLU A 828 -25.77 -9.22 -23.98
N GLN A 829 -25.02 -9.10 -22.87
CA GLN A 829 -23.92 -10.02 -22.55
C GLN A 829 -24.43 -11.44 -22.28
N GLU A 830 -25.53 -11.60 -21.54
CA GLU A 830 -26.17 -12.89 -21.29
C GLU A 830 -26.68 -13.53 -22.60
N GLU A 831 -27.32 -12.74 -23.46
CA GLU A 831 -27.78 -13.18 -24.78
C GLU A 831 -26.62 -13.64 -25.68
N ALA A 832 -25.49 -12.92 -25.65
CA ALA A 832 -24.29 -13.27 -26.39
C ALA A 832 -23.70 -14.62 -25.94
N VAL A 833 -23.61 -14.86 -24.62
CA VAL A 833 -23.17 -16.15 -24.07
C VAL A 833 -24.13 -17.26 -24.46
N LYS A 834 -25.44 -17.02 -24.35
CA LYS A 834 -26.46 -18.01 -24.69
C LYS A 834 -26.41 -18.40 -26.18
N SER A 835 -26.22 -17.42 -27.07
CA SER A 835 -26.02 -17.68 -28.50
C SER A 835 -24.75 -18.50 -28.74
N TRP A 836 -23.67 -18.16 -28.05
CA TRP A 836 -22.38 -18.84 -28.18
C TRP A 836 -22.43 -20.31 -27.76
N LEU A 837 -22.95 -20.60 -26.57
CA LEU A 837 -23.08 -21.98 -26.06
C LEU A 837 -23.97 -22.85 -26.96
N LYS A 838 -24.97 -22.25 -27.59
CA LYS A 838 -25.80 -22.90 -28.61
C LYS A 838 -25.01 -23.24 -29.87
N ASP A 839 -24.19 -22.31 -30.38
CA ASP A 839 -23.41 -22.50 -31.61
C ASP A 839 -22.30 -23.56 -31.45
N ILE A 840 -21.71 -23.69 -30.25
CA ILE A 840 -20.70 -24.73 -29.95
C ILE A 840 -21.31 -26.04 -29.40
N TYR A 841 -22.65 -26.15 -29.35
CA TYR A 841 -23.41 -27.31 -28.88
C TYR A 841 -23.04 -27.80 -27.45
N ARG A 842 -22.75 -26.87 -26.52
CA ARG A 842 -22.47 -27.15 -25.09
C ARG A 842 -23.71 -26.91 -24.24
N GLN A 843 -24.68 -27.82 -24.30
CA GLN A 843 -25.91 -27.73 -23.48
C GLN A 843 -25.68 -28.09 -21.99
N ASP A 844 -24.51 -28.65 -21.67
CA ASP A 844 -24.08 -29.00 -20.32
C ASP A 844 -23.60 -27.80 -19.49
N LEU A 845 -23.27 -26.68 -20.14
CA LEU A 845 -22.78 -25.48 -19.48
C LEU A 845 -23.89 -24.41 -19.42
N PRO A 846 -24.31 -23.95 -18.24
CA PRO A 846 -25.33 -22.92 -18.15
C PRO A 846 -24.73 -21.53 -18.41
N GLU A 847 -25.49 -20.65 -19.08
CA GLU A 847 -25.05 -19.28 -19.41
C GLU A 847 -24.71 -18.45 -18.16
N THR A 848 -25.34 -18.78 -17.01
CA THR A 848 -25.09 -18.14 -15.72
C THR A 848 -23.68 -18.36 -15.20
N ASP A 849 -22.95 -19.35 -15.72
CA ASP A 849 -21.58 -19.67 -15.29
C ASP A 849 -20.51 -18.82 -15.98
N PHE A 850 -20.92 -17.94 -16.89
CA PHE A 850 -20.02 -17.03 -17.59
C PHE A 850 -20.24 -15.57 -17.20
N ARG A 851 -19.17 -14.78 -17.26
CA ARG A 851 -19.20 -13.32 -17.10
C ARG A 851 -18.46 -12.68 -18.26
N VAL A 852 -19.15 -11.81 -18.98
CA VAL A 852 -18.55 -10.97 -20.03
C VAL A 852 -18.31 -9.59 -19.44
N ARG A 853 -17.11 -9.03 -19.63
CA ARG A 853 -16.74 -7.70 -19.12
C ARG A 853 -16.20 -6.84 -20.26
N PRO A 854 -17.03 -6.00 -20.88
CA PRO A 854 -16.56 -4.96 -21.80
C PRO A 854 -15.93 -3.82 -20.99
N VAL A 855 -14.77 -3.39 -21.43
CA VAL A 855 -14.02 -2.34 -20.75
C VAL A 855 -13.55 -1.32 -21.77
N LYS A 856 -14.06 -0.10 -21.65
CA LYS A 856 -13.66 1.05 -22.48
C LYS A 856 -12.35 1.63 -21.94
N MET A 857 -11.40 1.86 -22.84
CA MET A 857 -10.12 2.51 -22.58
C MET A 857 -10.02 3.67 -23.55
N ASP A 858 -9.77 4.87 -23.05
CA ASP A 858 -9.75 6.08 -23.85
C ASP A 858 -8.70 7.08 -23.35
N TYR A 859 -8.58 8.21 -24.04
CA TYR A 859 -7.75 9.35 -23.66
C TYR A 859 -8.53 10.38 -22.80
N GLY A 860 -9.62 9.98 -22.15
CA GLY A 860 -10.43 10.84 -21.26
C GLY A 860 -11.62 11.51 -21.92
N LYS A 861 -11.71 11.47 -23.26
CA LYS A 861 -12.81 12.06 -24.05
C LYS A 861 -13.43 11.09 -25.06
N ASN A 862 -13.68 9.85 -24.65
CA ASN A 862 -14.13 8.79 -25.56
C ASN A 862 -13.21 8.73 -26.80
N ASN A 863 -13.77 8.70 -28.01
CA ASN A 863 -13.00 8.65 -29.25
C ASN A 863 -12.61 10.03 -29.81
N GLU A 864 -12.81 11.11 -29.05
CA GLU A 864 -12.38 12.45 -29.44
C GLU A 864 -10.95 12.71 -29.02
N ASP A 865 -10.22 13.50 -29.83
CA ASP A 865 -8.89 14.00 -29.48
C ASP A 865 -9.02 14.98 -28.30
N PRO A 866 -8.44 14.66 -27.13
CA PRO A 866 -8.60 15.49 -25.94
C PRO A 866 -7.94 16.87 -26.09
N ILE A 867 -6.93 17.02 -26.95
CA ILE A 867 -6.20 18.29 -27.15
C ILE A 867 -7.05 19.32 -27.87
N LYS A 868 -8.01 18.90 -28.70
CA LYS A 868 -8.93 19.83 -29.40
C LYS A 868 -9.78 20.67 -28.44
N SER A 869 -10.00 20.16 -27.23
CA SER A 869 -10.71 20.89 -26.19
C SER A 869 -9.84 21.83 -25.37
N LEU A 870 -8.51 21.71 -25.47
CA LEU A 870 -7.59 22.62 -24.81
C LEU A 870 -7.44 23.91 -25.60
N ARG A 871 -7.01 24.95 -24.88
CA ARG A 871 -6.67 26.26 -25.44
C ARG A 871 -5.25 26.59 -25.06
N PHE A 872 -4.51 27.15 -26.01
CA PHE A 872 -3.10 27.42 -25.89
C PHE A 872 -2.79 28.90 -26.08
N TYR A 873 -1.91 29.44 -25.24
CA TYR A 873 -1.35 30.78 -25.39
C TYR A 873 0.09 30.72 -25.89
N SER A 874 0.56 31.79 -26.51
CA SER A 874 1.91 31.88 -27.10
C SER A 874 2.84 32.76 -26.27
N LYS A 875 4.08 32.99 -26.73
CA LYS A 875 5.00 33.94 -26.05
C LYS A 875 4.54 35.36 -26.19
N HIS A 876 4.01 35.65 -27.36
CA HIS A 876 3.77 36.98 -27.88
C HIS A 876 2.38 37.45 -27.51
N ASP A 877 1.41 36.52 -27.48
CA ASP A 877 0.09 36.74 -26.92
C ASP A 877 -0.15 35.78 -25.77
N GLN A 878 -0.34 36.39 -24.62
CA GLN A 878 -0.32 35.77 -23.32
C GLN A 878 -1.68 35.99 -22.61
N GLU A 879 -2.57 36.78 -23.22
CA GLU A 879 -3.91 37.12 -22.72
C GLU A 879 -5.00 36.39 -23.51
N ASN A 880 -4.77 36.13 -24.80
CA ASN A 880 -5.69 35.35 -25.64
C ASN A 880 -5.16 33.94 -25.87
N ALA A 881 -6.09 32.99 -25.97
CA ALA A 881 -5.76 31.60 -26.26
C ALA A 881 -6.57 31.06 -27.44
N GLU A 882 -5.89 30.28 -28.28
CA GLU A 882 -6.44 29.66 -29.48
C GLU A 882 -6.35 28.12 -29.38
N PRO A 883 -7.17 27.39 -30.15
CA PRO A 883 -6.94 25.97 -30.38
C PRO A 883 -5.56 25.73 -31.02
N LEU A 884 -4.95 24.58 -30.73
CA LEU A 884 -3.69 24.21 -31.36
C LEU A 884 -3.90 24.00 -32.88
N LYS A 885 -3.02 24.57 -33.70
CA LYS A 885 -3.08 24.42 -35.16
C LYS A 885 -2.67 22.98 -35.55
N GLU A 886 -3.34 22.40 -36.55
CA GLU A 886 -3.10 21.01 -36.97
C GLU A 886 -1.64 20.74 -37.38
N ASN A 887 -0.96 21.72 -38.00
CA ASN A 887 0.45 21.61 -38.39
C ASN A 887 1.44 21.66 -37.20
N MET A 888 0.97 21.93 -35.98
CA MET A 888 1.76 21.90 -34.75
C MET A 888 1.61 20.57 -33.99
N VAL A 889 0.72 19.68 -34.44
CA VAL A 889 0.56 18.34 -33.87
C VAL A 889 1.48 17.36 -34.61
N SER A 890 2.19 16.52 -33.86
CA SER A 890 3.04 15.48 -34.44
C SER A 890 2.21 14.48 -35.25
N SER A 891 2.69 14.07 -36.43
CA SER A 891 2.04 13.08 -37.29
C SER A 891 2.06 11.65 -36.73
N ILE A 892 2.79 11.41 -35.64
CA ILE A 892 2.86 10.09 -34.96
C ILE A 892 1.78 9.97 -33.86
N MET A 893 0.98 11.01 -33.63
CA MET A 893 -0.10 10.96 -32.64
C MET A 893 -1.20 9.96 -33.02
N PRO A 894 -1.90 9.35 -32.03
CA PRO A 894 -2.96 8.38 -32.31
C PRO A 894 -4.08 8.95 -33.17
N GLU A 895 -4.54 8.18 -34.18
CA GLU A 895 -5.74 8.52 -34.97
C GLU A 895 -7.05 8.05 -34.30
N THR A 896 -6.94 7.11 -33.35
CA THR A 896 -8.07 6.55 -32.59
C THR A 896 -7.79 6.72 -31.11
N PHE A 897 -8.74 7.31 -30.38
CA PHE A 897 -8.57 7.70 -28.97
C PHE A 897 -9.35 6.82 -28.00
N GLN A 898 -10.11 5.84 -28.52
CA GLN A 898 -10.87 4.88 -27.73
C GLN A 898 -10.75 3.47 -28.29
N GLU A 899 -10.72 2.49 -27.40
CA GLU A 899 -10.92 1.08 -27.74
C GLU A 899 -11.73 0.38 -26.65
N THR A 900 -12.35 -0.75 -26.98
CA THR A 900 -13.09 -1.57 -26.02
C THR A 900 -12.51 -2.97 -25.96
N LYS A 901 -12.00 -3.35 -24.79
CA LYS A 901 -11.53 -4.72 -24.52
C LYS A 901 -12.65 -5.51 -23.88
N VAL A 902 -13.04 -6.61 -24.50
CA VAL A 902 -14.03 -7.55 -23.93
C VAL A 902 -13.27 -8.72 -23.33
N MET A 903 -13.59 -9.08 -22.09
CA MET A 903 -13.01 -10.20 -21.37
C MET A 903 -14.10 -11.22 -21.02
N LEU A 904 -13.80 -12.51 -21.21
CA LEU A 904 -14.69 -13.61 -20.90
C LEU A 904 -14.13 -14.41 -19.72
N PHE A 905 -14.96 -14.62 -18.69
CA PHE A 905 -14.63 -15.38 -17.49
C PHE A 905 -15.61 -16.52 -17.24
N HIS A 906 -15.14 -17.59 -16.61
CA HIS A 906 -15.95 -18.68 -16.08
C HIS A 906 -15.90 -18.66 -14.55
N ILE A 907 -17.05 -18.78 -13.89
CA ILE A 907 -17.17 -18.52 -12.44
C ILE A 907 -17.03 -19.78 -11.57
N LYS A 908 -17.30 -20.97 -12.12
CA LYS A 908 -17.26 -22.25 -11.37
C LYS A 908 -15.93 -22.99 -11.55
N MET A 909 -15.64 -23.88 -10.61
CA MET A 909 -14.52 -24.83 -10.67
C MET A 909 -15.06 -26.27 -10.74
N PRO A 910 -14.45 -27.18 -11.51
CA PRO A 910 -13.30 -26.94 -12.39
C PRO A 910 -13.67 -26.08 -13.60
N THR A 911 -12.67 -25.42 -14.19
CA THR A 911 -12.87 -24.64 -15.43
C THR A 911 -13.17 -25.59 -16.58
N PRO A 912 -14.18 -25.33 -17.42
CA PRO A 912 -14.48 -26.17 -18.56
C PRO A 912 -13.30 -26.18 -19.53
N ASN A 913 -13.03 -27.35 -20.11
CA ASN A 913 -11.99 -27.50 -21.12
C ASN A 913 -12.52 -27.04 -22.49
N LEU A 914 -12.45 -25.73 -22.73
CA LEU A 914 -12.83 -25.10 -24.00
C LEU A 914 -11.60 -24.89 -24.87
N SER A 915 -11.67 -25.33 -26.13
CA SER A 915 -10.65 -25.09 -27.14
C SER A 915 -10.60 -23.61 -27.54
N LYS A 916 -9.46 -23.20 -28.13
CA LYS A 916 -9.30 -21.84 -28.63
C LYS A 916 -10.32 -21.50 -29.73
N ASP A 917 -10.64 -22.46 -30.59
CA ASP A 917 -11.61 -22.28 -31.68
C ASP A 917 -13.03 -22.07 -31.13
N GLU A 918 -13.41 -22.78 -30.05
CA GLU A 918 -14.68 -22.56 -29.36
C GLU A 918 -14.76 -21.15 -28.78
N ILE A 919 -13.69 -20.64 -28.16
CA ILE A 919 -13.63 -19.26 -27.63
C ILE A 919 -13.63 -18.23 -28.76
N ASP A 920 -12.98 -18.52 -29.89
CA ASP A 920 -12.95 -17.61 -31.04
C ASP A 920 -14.33 -17.43 -31.68
N GLU A 921 -15.22 -18.41 -31.57
CA GLU A 921 -16.62 -18.28 -32.02
C GLU A 921 -17.40 -17.23 -31.21
N PHE A 922 -17.15 -17.13 -29.89
CA PHE A 922 -17.73 -16.07 -29.05
C PHE A 922 -17.37 -14.68 -29.59
N TRP A 923 -16.11 -14.49 -30.00
CA TRP A 923 -15.65 -13.21 -30.55
C TRP A 923 -16.32 -12.86 -31.87
N LYS A 924 -16.70 -13.84 -32.71
CA LYS A 924 -17.41 -13.62 -33.96
C LYS A 924 -18.87 -13.22 -33.74
N ILE A 925 -19.51 -13.70 -32.69
CA ILE A 925 -20.90 -13.37 -32.34
C ILE A 925 -21.03 -11.89 -31.97
N ILE A 926 -20.08 -11.38 -31.20
CA ILE A 926 -20.10 -9.99 -30.70
C ILE A 926 -19.42 -9.00 -31.66
N ALA A 927 -18.86 -9.46 -32.79
CA ALA A 927 -18.28 -8.63 -33.83
C ALA A 927 -19.35 -8.18 -34.85
N LYS A 928 -19.35 -6.88 -35.20
CA LYS A 928 -20.33 -6.32 -36.15
C LYS A 928 -20.14 -6.80 -37.60
N ASN A 929 -18.92 -7.18 -38.00
CA ASN A 929 -18.58 -7.59 -39.37
C ASN A 929 -18.05 -9.04 -39.42
N ARG A 930 -18.92 -10.03 -39.72
CA ARG A 930 -18.52 -11.43 -39.95
C ARG A 930 -17.57 -11.65 -41.16
N LYS A 931 -17.35 -10.65 -42.02
CA LYS A 931 -16.76 -10.84 -43.37
C LYS A 931 -15.36 -10.27 -43.63
N ASN A 932 -14.71 -9.56 -42.70
CA ASN A 932 -13.42 -8.90 -42.97
C ASN A 932 -12.26 -9.31 -42.04
N GLU A 933 -12.22 -10.53 -41.50
CA GLU A 933 -11.07 -11.04 -40.73
C GLU A 933 -10.33 -12.17 -41.46
N HIS A 934 -9.77 -11.83 -42.63
CA HIS A 934 -8.58 -12.49 -43.16
C HIS A 934 -7.50 -11.43 -43.37
N GLU A 935 -6.96 -10.90 -42.27
CA GLU A 935 -5.60 -10.31 -42.23
C GLU A 935 -5.19 -10.05 -40.77
N ILE A 936 -4.91 -11.14 -40.07
CA ILE A 936 -3.87 -11.14 -39.03
C ILE A 936 -2.68 -11.82 -39.70
N PRO A 937 -1.51 -11.19 -39.86
CA PRO A 937 -0.35 -11.87 -40.41
C PRO A 937 0.18 -12.85 -39.35
N HIS A 938 -0.37 -14.06 -39.33
CA HIS A 938 0.30 -15.20 -38.75
C HIS A 938 1.55 -15.50 -39.57
N SER A 939 2.71 -15.27 -38.95
CA SER A 939 4.03 -15.86 -39.23
C SER A 939 4.11 -16.74 -40.49
N LYS A 940 4.25 -16.15 -41.68
CA LYS A 940 4.85 -16.86 -42.80
C LYS A 940 6.34 -16.96 -42.52
N LYS A 941 6.83 -18.18 -42.28
CA LYS A 941 8.24 -18.56 -42.32
C LYS A 941 8.89 -17.88 -43.54
N ALA A 942 9.73 -16.87 -43.30
CA ALA A 942 10.62 -16.33 -44.31
C ALA A 942 11.75 -17.34 -44.57
N LYS A 943 11.48 -18.35 -45.41
CA LYS A 943 12.52 -18.98 -46.22
C LYS A 943 12.74 -18.07 -47.42
N GLY A 944 13.69 -17.14 -47.29
CA GLY A 944 14.15 -16.28 -48.37
C GLY A 944 15.65 -16.08 -48.26
N LYS A 945 16.40 -16.83 -49.07
CA LYS A 945 17.83 -16.61 -49.34
C LYS A 945 18.04 -15.20 -49.91
N LEU A 946 19.07 -14.51 -49.43
CA LEU A 946 19.86 -13.45 -50.09
C LEU A 946 21.23 -13.52 -49.40
N LYS A 947 22.30 -14.09 -49.98
CA LYS A 947 23.18 -13.54 -51.03
C LYS A 947 23.55 -12.09 -50.81
#